data_AF-A0A950X430-F1
#
_entry.id   AF-A0A950X430-F1
#
_cell.length_a   1.000
_cell.length_b   1.000
_cell.length_c   1.000
_cell.angle_alpha   90.00
_cell.angle_beta   90.00
_cell.angle_gamma   90.00
#
_symmetry.space_group_name_H-M   'P 1'
#
loop_
_entity.id
_entity.type
_entity.pdbx_description
1 polymer ?
#
loop_
_entity_poly.entity_id
_entity_poly.type
_entity_poly.pdbx_seq_one_letter_code
_entity_poly.pdbx_strand_id
1 'polypeptide(L)'
;MITVRYERGAYLPQLDLWLDPWDDRPAAFISHAHSDHIGNHGEVILTEVTAKLMAARLPGTRQEHRLAYEVAFPFRGSQLTLLPAGHIHGSAQLLVEYNGSSLLYSGDFKLRAGQASEPIVWRPAETLIMETTYGLPKFVFPPTEKVIGEITKFCRETIEDGAVPILFGYSLGKAQEVLAALNKCELRVVLHPSVYQMTKLYRSYFHELTAFNVYHSDDLSGSVFLCPPHVNGTRLIQSIKPRRTAILTGWALNPGAAHRYQCDAAFPLSDHADYPDLIRYVQLIQPRRVLTLHGYAREFAEDLRRRGFEAWALGEDNQLEFSISIPADSLIEPAVPLSQGALEQAEGGFGQFTQLCEEISRSTGKLRKIELLANYLQSLPEAELRLACIFLTGDAFSRADARALQVGWSIVRKALIQTANLEESEFRRIASGYGDAAKIAYETLLGKTEPCDHRLTDIRSIFERLESAKGPVTKTSLLSDSLHTLTALDGSYVIRILTGDLRIGLKEGLVEESIARACNAPLDDVREAHMLSGDIGETAVLARKGLLKTTEIVLFRPVMSMLAIPEPSAKAAFERVKRDFSEAGVFVEQKFDGIRAQLHVGSNRTEVYSRDLRNISNEFPELTDLPYSHDLILDGEIIAFDSNRRLTFFDLQRRLGRKRGRDLFDTDDVPILFMAFDLLLLDKKSLVREPLRLRRSLLESLSLPKLVQCSPIALISQPEELENSFQAARRAAAEGLMVKDPGSQYQPGRRGGSWIKLKQELATLDVVVIGAEKGHGKRSHVLSDYTFAVKNSETGVLETIGKAYSGLTDAEIEELTEHFEKNTIRRVGRFYEVVPDLVLEVAFDSIQPSARHSSGLALRFPRIKAIRRDKSKDQIDTVQNARRIAGLSPSG
;
A
#
# COMPACT_ATOMS: atom_id res chain seq x y z
N MET A 1 0.56 -26.57 -31.15
CA MET A 1 0.97 -25.52 -30.19
C MET A 1 0.99 -26.11 -28.79
N ILE A 2 2.06 -25.90 -28.03
CA ILE A 2 2.20 -26.38 -26.64
C ILE A 2 1.20 -25.63 -25.76
N THR A 3 0.42 -26.35 -24.94
CA THR A 3 -0.58 -25.70 -24.07
C THR A 3 0.10 -25.16 -22.82
N VAL A 4 -0.24 -23.93 -22.46
CA VAL A 4 0.22 -23.27 -21.23
C VAL A 4 -1.01 -23.03 -20.35
N ARG A 5 -0.95 -23.46 -19.09
CA ARG A 5 -1.94 -23.14 -18.06
C ARG A 5 -1.27 -22.27 -17.01
N TYR A 6 -2.04 -21.37 -16.40
CA TYR A 6 -1.59 -20.58 -15.27
C TYR A 6 -2.39 -20.99 -14.03
N GLU A 7 -1.70 -21.57 -13.04
CA GLU A 7 -2.30 -22.12 -11.82
C GLU A 7 -1.44 -21.73 -10.60
N ARG A 8 -1.34 -20.40 -10.35
CA ARG A 8 -0.37 -19.79 -9.42
C ARG A 8 1.09 -20.07 -9.83
N GLY A 9 1.33 -20.12 -11.14
CA GLY A 9 2.58 -20.48 -11.79
C GLY A 9 2.28 -20.98 -13.21
N ALA A 10 3.24 -20.87 -14.13
CA ALA A 10 3.06 -21.39 -15.49
C ALA A 10 3.28 -22.91 -15.51
N TYR A 11 2.36 -23.64 -16.13
CA TYR A 11 2.33 -25.10 -16.17
C TYR A 11 2.15 -25.58 -17.60
N LEU A 12 2.92 -26.61 -17.98
CA LEU A 12 2.89 -27.28 -19.28
C LEU A 12 2.28 -28.69 -19.09
N PRO A 13 0.96 -28.87 -19.29
CA PRO A 13 0.27 -30.12 -18.97
C PRO A 13 0.79 -31.33 -19.75
N GLN A 14 1.23 -31.12 -21.00
CA GLN A 14 1.75 -32.20 -21.85
C GLN A 14 3.03 -32.83 -21.30
N LEU A 15 3.84 -32.05 -20.59
CA LEU A 15 5.08 -32.49 -19.98
C LEU A 15 4.90 -32.74 -18.47
N ASP A 16 3.75 -32.35 -17.92
CA ASP A 16 3.52 -32.22 -16.49
C ASP A 16 4.70 -31.50 -15.81
N LEU A 17 5.04 -30.32 -16.35
CA LEU A 17 6.20 -29.52 -15.95
C LEU A 17 5.78 -28.10 -15.60
N TRP A 18 6.14 -27.65 -14.40
CA TRP A 18 5.95 -26.28 -13.94
C TRP A 18 7.15 -25.40 -14.31
N LEU A 19 6.95 -24.12 -14.57
CA LEU A 19 8.00 -23.16 -14.89
C LEU A 19 8.12 -22.17 -13.72
N ASP A 20 9.25 -22.20 -13.01
CA ASP A 20 9.55 -21.41 -11.81
C ASP A 20 8.40 -21.30 -10.78
N PRO A 21 7.81 -22.42 -10.32
CA PRO A 21 6.82 -22.36 -9.26
C PRO A 21 7.48 -21.97 -7.92
N TRP A 22 6.86 -21.04 -7.19
CA TRP A 22 7.27 -20.67 -5.83
C TRP A 22 6.84 -21.68 -4.74
N ASP A 23 5.93 -22.60 -5.06
CA ASP A 23 5.37 -23.59 -4.16
C ASP A 23 5.79 -25.01 -4.54
N ASP A 24 5.73 -25.95 -3.61
CA ASP A 24 6.21 -27.31 -3.82
C ASP A 24 5.42 -28.00 -4.95
N ARG A 25 6.13 -28.54 -5.94
CA ARG A 25 5.53 -29.16 -7.14
C ARG A 25 6.20 -30.50 -7.45
N PRO A 26 5.49 -31.45 -8.09
CA PRO A 26 6.07 -32.73 -8.47
C PRO A 26 7.26 -32.60 -9.43
N ALA A 27 7.15 -31.76 -10.47
CA ALA A 27 8.22 -31.50 -11.43
C ALA A 27 8.28 -30.02 -11.83
N ALA A 28 9.46 -29.40 -11.79
CA ALA A 28 9.65 -27.98 -12.07
C ALA A 28 10.92 -27.69 -12.88
N PHE A 29 10.82 -26.81 -13.86
CA PHE A 29 11.97 -26.11 -14.42
C PHE A 29 12.32 -24.93 -13.52
N ILE A 30 13.59 -24.81 -13.15
CA ILE A 30 14.13 -23.74 -12.32
C ILE A 30 15.11 -22.94 -13.18
N SER A 31 14.68 -21.77 -13.61
CA SER A 31 15.48 -20.87 -14.45
C SER A 31 16.71 -20.38 -13.71
N HIS A 32 16.59 -20.08 -12.41
CA HIS A 32 17.67 -19.58 -11.57
C HIS A 32 17.37 -19.72 -10.07
N ALA A 33 18.39 -19.54 -9.21
CA ALA A 33 18.32 -19.83 -7.78
C ALA A 33 17.94 -18.62 -6.88
N HIS A 34 17.08 -17.70 -7.36
CA HIS A 34 16.47 -16.72 -6.46
C HIS A 34 15.34 -17.36 -5.63
N SER A 35 15.08 -16.78 -4.45
CA SER A 35 14.22 -17.42 -3.43
C SER A 35 12.75 -17.51 -3.86
N ASP A 36 12.33 -16.66 -4.77
CA ASP A 36 11.03 -16.58 -5.41
C ASP A 36 10.87 -17.53 -6.62
N HIS A 37 11.94 -18.22 -7.01
CA HIS A 37 11.97 -19.17 -8.12
C HIS A 37 12.32 -20.61 -7.67
N ILE A 38 12.41 -20.87 -6.36
CA ILE A 38 12.78 -22.18 -5.80
C ILE A 38 11.82 -22.67 -4.73
N GLY A 39 11.56 -23.97 -4.69
CA GLY A 39 10.78 -24.67 -3.67
C GLY A 39 11.26 -26.10 -3.44
N ASN A 40 10.59 -26.86 -2.57
CA ASN A 40 10.89 -28.27 -2.30
C ASN A 40 10.23 -29.18 -3.35
N HIS A 41 10.52 -28.93 -4.63
CA HIS A 41 9.99 -29.73 -5.73
C HIS A 41 10.61 -31.14 -5.75
N GLY A 42 9.82 -32.11 -6.21
CA GLY A 42 10.24 -33.52 -6.28
C GLY A 42 11.29 -33.79 -7.35
N GLU A 43 11.03 -33.33 -8.57
CA GLU A 43 11.89 -33.43 -9.76
C GLU A 43 12.17 -32.01 -10.30
N VAL A 44 13.43 -31.70 -10.60
CA VAL A 44 13.83 -30.37 -11.07
C VAL A 44 14.71 -30.42 -12.31
N ILE A 45 14.50 -29.49 -13.24
CA ILE A 45 15.28 -29.32 -14.47
C ILE A 45 15.98 -27.95 -14.41
N LEU A 46 17.30 -27.94 -14.51
CA LEU A 46 18.11 -26.75 -14.29
C LEU A 46 19.55 -26.94 -14.79
N THR A 47 20.36 -25.89 -14.75
CA THR A 47 21.79 -25.98 -15.04
C THR A 47 22.56 -26.54 -13.84
N GLU A 48 23.77 -27.06 -14.07
CA GLU A 48 24.68 -27.49 -12.99
C GLU A 48 24.93 -26.36 -11.98
N VAL A 49 25.12 -25.13 -12.47
CA VAL A 49 25.38 -23.95 -11.64
C VAL A 49 24.16 -23.60 -10.79
N THR A 50 22.97 -23.55 -11.39
CA THR A 50 21.72 -23.30 -10.65
C THR A 50 21.47 -24.37 -9.60
N ALA A 51 21.83 -25.64 -9.86
CA ALA A 51 21.64 -26.74 -8.89
C ALA A 51 22.50 -26.55 -7.65
N LYS A 52 23.76 -26.15 -7.83
CA LYS A 52 24.66 -25.86 -6.71
C LYS A 52 24.19 -24.65 -5.90
N LEU A 53 23.76 -23.59 -6.58
CA LEU A 53 23.26 -22.37 -5.93
C LEU A 53 21.96 -22.66 -5.15
N MET A 54 21.06 -23.44 -5.75
CA MET A 54 19.81 -23.87 -5.13
C MET A 54 20.09 -24.75 -3.91
N ALA A 55 20.98 -25.75 -4.00
CA ALA A 55 21.33 -26.62 -2.88
C ALA A 55 21.94 -25.86 -1.68
N ALA A 56 22.70 -24.79 -1.93
CA ALA A 56 23.24 -23.93 -0.89
C ALA A 56 22.17 -23.09 -0.17
N ARG A 57 21.06 -22.77 -0.85
CA ARG A 57 19.96 -21.94 -0.31
C ARG A 57 18.84 -22.77 0.30
N LEU A 58 18.50 -23.89 -0.34
CA LEU A 58 17.42 -24.80 0.03
C LEU A 58 17.93 -26.25 0.03
N PRO A 59 18.58 -26.69 1.12
CA PRO A 59 19.00 -28.07 1.27
C PRO A 59 17.80 -29.01 1.26
N GLY A 60 17.92 -30.14 0.56
CA GLY A 60 16.85 -31.14 0.49
C GLY A 60 17.17 -32.24 -0.52
N THR A 61 16.42 -33.34 -0.46
CA THR A 61 16.50 -34.44 -1.42
C THR A 61 15.51 -34.20 -2.55
N ARG A 62 16.00 -34.18 -3.78
CA ARG A 62 15.21 -33.97 -5.01
C ARG A 62 15.88 -34.70 -6.17
N GLN A 63 15.11 -35.08 -7.18
CA GLN A 63 15.64 -35.62 -8.43
C GLN A 63 16.07 -34.45 -9.32
N GLU A 64 17.35 -34.38 -9.69
CA GLU A 64 17.90 -33.25 -10.46
C GLU A 64 18.29 -33.68 -11.89
N HIS A 65 17.72 -33.02 -12.89
CA HIS A 65 18.14 -33.08 -14.28
C HIS A 65 19.00 -31.86 -14.58
N ARG A 66 20.32 -32.05 -14.49
CA ARG A 66 21.29 -30.99 -14.71
C ARG A 66 21.72 -30.97 -16.17
N LEU A 67 21.22 -29.99 -16.92
CA LEU A 67 21.42 -29.91 -18.37
C LEU A 67 22.51 -28.89 -18.72
N ALA A 68 23.28 -29.20 -19.76
CA ALA A 68 24.19 -28.24 -20.39
C ALA A 68 23.40 -27.31 -21.31
N TYR A 69 23.90 -26.09 -21.51
CA TYR A 69 23.31 -25.17 -22.48
C TYR A 69 23.39 -25.72 -23.90
N GLU A 70 22.37 -25.41 -24.69
CA GLU A 70 22.30 -25.71 -26.13
C GLU A 70 22.41 -27.21 -26.47
N VAL A 71 22.19 -28.09 -25.49
CA VAL A 71 22.10 -29.54 -25.66
C VAL A 71 20.65 -29.99 -25.47
N ALA A 72 20.10 -30.61 -26.51
CA ALA A 72 18.75 -31.16 -26.45
C ALA A 72 18.67 -32.37 -25.51
N PHE A 73 17.67 -32.35 -24.64
CA PHE A 73 17.40 -33.38 -23.64
C PHE A 73 15.99 -33.95 -23.82
N PRO A 74 15.86 -35.27 -24.09
CA PRO A 74 14.56 -35.91 -24.18
C PRO A 74 13.86 -35.91 -22.82
N PHE A 75 12.66 -35.35 -22.74
CA PHE A 75 11.85 -35.35 -21.52
C PHE A 75 10.37 -35.55 -21.83
N ARG A 76 9.79 -36.66 -21.36
CA ARG A 76 8.35 -36.98 -21.44
C ARG A 76 7.73 -36.74 -22.83
N GLY A 77 8.42 -37.18 -23.88
CA GLY A 77 7.98 -37.05 -25.28
C GLY A 77 8.26 -35.68 -25.93
N SER A 78 8.98 -34.80 -25.25
CA SER A 78 9.47 -33.51 -25.76
C SER A 78 11.00 -33.46 -25.81
N GLN A 79 11.55 -32.44 -26.47
CA GLN A 79 12.96 -32.07 -26.36
C GLN A 79 13.06 -30.75 -25.59
N LEU A 80 13.86 -30.75 -24.52
CA LEU A 80 14.17 -29.57 -23.71
C LEU A 80 15.58 -29.10 -24.03
N THR A 81 15.76 -27.81 -24.26
CA THR A 81 17.08 -27.20 -24.43
C THR A 81 17.18 -25.98 -23.53
N LEU A 82 18.20 -25.92 -22.68
CA LEU A 82 18.48 -24.73 -21.87
C LEU A 82 19.29 -23.73 -22.69
N LEU A 83 18.88 -22.47 -22.69
CA LEU A 83 19.63 -21.36 -23.31
C LEU A 83 20.02 -20.36 -22.22
N PRO A 84 21.23 -19.78 -22.23
CA PRO A 84 21.59 -18.74 -21.27
C PRO A 84 20.59 -17.58 -21.24
N ALA A 85 20.09 -17.18 -20.06
CA ALA A 85 19.13 -16.08 -19.90
C ALA A 85 19.80 -14.70 -19.71
N GLY A 86 21.10 -14.70 -19.37
CA GLY A 86 21.87 -13.48 -19.13
C GLY A 86 21.51 -12.71 -17.86
N HIS A 87 20.65 -13.25 -16.99
CA HIS A 87 20.23 -12.61 -15.75
C HIS A 87 21.29 -12.74 -14.64
N ILE A 88 21.61 -13.98 -14.26
CA ILE A 88 22.72 -14.36 -13.37
C ILE A 88 23.48 -15.55 -13.97
N HIS A 89 24.65 -15.87 -13.42
CA HIS A 89 25.43 -17.01 -13.89
C HIS A 89 24.68 -18.32 -13.63
N GLY A 90 24.61 -19.16 -14.66
CA GLY A 90 23.80 -20.37 -14.62
C GLY A 90 22.32 -20.17 -14.91
N SER A 91 21.83 -18.92 -15.05
CA SER A 91 20.44 -18.65 -15.38
C SER A 91 20.10 -19.13 -16.79
N ALA A 92 18.96 -19.81 -16.90
CA ALA A 92 18.53 -20.45 -18.13
C ALA A 92 17.11 -20.06 -18.54
N GLN A 93 16.94 -19.88 -19.84
CA GLN A 93 15.67 -19.98 -20.54
C GLN A 93 15.43 -21.44 -20.90
N LEU A 94 14.17 -21.83 -21.02
CA LEU A 94 13.78 -23.18 -21.45
C LEU A 94 13.15 -23.13 -22.84
N LEU A 95 13.81 -23.74 -23.83
CA LEU A 95 13.22 -24.06 -25.11
C LEU A 95 12.62 -25.46 -25.07
N VAL A 96 11.33 -25.57 -25.36
CA VAL A 96 10.58 -26.82 -25.41
C VAL A 96 10.14 -27.07 -26.85
N GLU A 97 10.49 -28.23 -27.39
CA GLU A 97 10.03 -28.70 -28.70
C GLU A 97 9.16 -29.94 -28.52
N TYR A 98 7.91 -29.89 -28.98
CA TYR A 98 6.94 -30.97 -28.82
C TYR A 98 5.99 -31.02 -30.02
N ASN A 99 5.94 -32.18 -30.69
CA ASN A 99 5.09 -32.43 -31.87
C ASN A 99 5.18 -31.34 -32.96
N GLY A 100 6.38 -30.84 -33.24
CA GLY A 100 6.64 -29.81 -34.26
C GLY A 100 6.27 -28.37 -33.85
N SER A 101 5.83 -28.14 -32.60
CA SER A 101 5.68 -26.79 -32.02
C SER A 101 6.83 -26.48 -31.07
N SER A 102 7.20 -25.20 -30.96
CA SER A 102 8.25 -24.71 -30.05
C SER A 102 7.74 -23.63 -29.10
N LEU A 103 8.20 -23.70 -27.85
CA LEU A 103 7.91 -22.72 -26.80
C LEU A 103 9.20 -22.30 -26.12
N LEU A 104 9.44 -21.00 -25.98
CA LEU A 104 10.57 -20.46 -25.23
C LEU A 104 10.05 -19.75 -23.98
N TYR A 105 10.49 -20.20 -22.80
CA TYR A 105 10.25 -19.53 -21.52
C TYR A 105 11.52 -18.80 -21.09
N SER A 106 11.44 -17.48 -20.89
CA SER A 106 12.64 -16.69 -20.61
C SER A 106 13.17 -16.83 -19.19
N GLY A 107 12.28 -17.07 -18.20
CA GLY A 107 12.57 -16.71 -16.81
C GLY A 107 12.94 -15.22 -16.68
N ASP A 108 13.63 -14.86 -15.60
CA ASP A 108 14.30 -13.57 -15.52
C ASP A 108 15.45 -13.50 -16.53
N PHE A 109 15.52 -12.40 -17.29
CA PHE A 109 16.50 -12.22 -18.35
C PHE A 109 16.90 -10.74 -18.52
N LYS A 110 18.04 -10.50 -19.17
CA LYS A 110 18.44 -9.18 -19.69
C LYS A 110 19.16 -9.34 -21.04
N LEU A 111 18.98 -8.38 -21.95
CA LEU A 111 19.71 -8.36 -23.23
C LEU A 111 21.11 -7.76 -23.11
N ARG A 112 21.27 -6.79 -22.22
CA ARG A 112 22.57 -6.17 -21.95
C ARG A 112 23.52 -7.22 -21.37
N ALA A 113 24.71 -7.34 -21.96
CA ALA A 113 25.74 -8.24 -21.46
C ALA A 113 26.16 -7.85 -20.05
N GLY A 114 26.03 -8.79 -19.11
CA GLY A 114 26.57 -8.66 -17.75
C GLY A 114 28.06 -8.99 -17.72
N GLN A 115 28.73 -8.54 -16.66
CA GLN A 115 30.13 -8.90 -16.38
C GLN A 115 30.25 -10.17 -15.53
N ALA A 116 29.16 -10.61 -14.89
CA ALA A 116 29.14 -11.81 -14.06
C ALA A 116 28.07 -12.81 -14.52
N SER A 117 27.73 -12.85 -15.80
CA SER A 117 26.77 -13.81 -16.35
C SER A 117 27.10 -14.13 -17.79
N GLU A 118 26.69 -15.31 -18.26
CA GLU A 118 26.71 -15.65 -19.68
C GLU A 118 25.88 -14.63 -20.47
N PRO A 119 26.27 -14.25 -21.70
CA PRO A 119 25.40 -13.45 -22.56
C PRO A 119 24.15 -14.24 -22.92
N ILE A 120 23.02 -13.56 -23.01
CA ILE A 120 21.76 -14.22 -23.40
C ILE A 120 21.87 -14.82 -24.80
N VAL A 121 21.34 -16.03 -24.96
CA VAL A 121 21.19 -16.69 -26.27
C VAL A 121 19.71 -16.92 -26.51
N TRP A 122 19.20 -16.55 -27.67
CA TRP A 122 17.80 -16.78 -28.04
C TRP A 122 17.71 -17.65 -29.29
N ARG A 123 16.59 -18.35 -29.42
CA ARG A 123 16.20 -19.10 -30.62
C ARG A 123 14.78 -18.69 -31.01
N PRO A 124 14.43 -18.70 -32.31
CA PRO A 124 13.05 -18.53 -32.72
C PRO A 124 12.15 -19.59 -32.06
N ALA A 125 10.97 -19.18 -31.62
CA ALA A 125 9.98 -20.08 -31.04
C ALA A 125 8.57 -19.65 -31.42
N GLU A 126 7.64 -20.61 -31.58
CA GLU A 126 6.25 -20.30 -31.93
C GLU A 126 5.55 -19.53 -30.81
N THR A 127 5.78 -19.92 -29.56
CA THR A 127 5.27 -19.24 -28.36
C THR A 127 6.42 -18.74 -27.50
N LEU A 128 6.37 -17.48 -27.08
CA LEU A 128 7.28 -16.89 -26.09
C LEU A 128 6.53 -16.67 -24.78
N ILE A 129 7.01 -17.22 -23.67
CA ILE A 129 6.60 -16.81 -22.33
C ILE A 129 7.73 -15.95 -21.73
N MET A 130 7.44 -14.71 -21.33
CA MET A 130 8.49 -13.79 -20.87
C MET A 130 8.15 -12.95 -19.64
N GLU A 131 9.16 -12.70 -18.82
CA GLU A 131 9.15 -11.77 -17.68
C GLU A 131 8.97 -10.31 -18.14
N THR A 132 8.20 -9.51 -17.40
CA THR A 132 7.94 -8.10 -17.70
C THR A 132 8.01 -7.17 -16.48
N THR A 133 8.92 -7.46 -15.55
CA THR A 133 9.17 -6.66 -14.33
C THR A 133 9.26 -5.14 -14.60
N TYR A 134 9.87 -4.71 -15.71
CA TYR A 134 9.97 -3.31 -16.13
C TYR A 134 9.20 -2.99 -17.43
N GLY A 135 8.02 -3.59 -17.62
CA GLY A 135 7.20 -3.50 -18.83
C GLY A 135 6.52 -2.15 -19.16
N LEU A 136 6.84 -1.05 -18.48
CA LEU A 136 6.29 0.27 -18.82
C LEU A 136 7.30 1.14 -19.59
N PRO A 137 6.85 1.98 -20.57
CA PRO A 137 7.73 2.83 -21.36
C PRO A 137 8.64 3.79 -20.57
N LYS A 138 8.30 4.09 -19.31
CA LYS A 138 9.12 4.94 -18.43
C LYS A 138 10.38 4.24 -17.91
N PHE A 139 10.46 2.92 -17.96
CA PHE A 139 11.63 2.16 -17.50
C PHE A 139 12.60 1.97 -18.65
N VAL A 140 13.47 2.97 -18.81
CA VAL A 140 14.60 2.94 -19.73
C VAL A 140 15.86 3.07 -18.88
N PHE A 141 16.65 2.01 -18.81
CA PHE A 141 17.88 2.07 -18.00
C PHE A 141 18.96 2.87 -18.73
N PRO A 142 19.71 3.73 -18.02
CA PRO A 142 20.89 4.33 -18.59
C PRO A 142 21.94 3.25 -18.95
N PRO A 143 22.89 3.55 -19.86
CA PRO A 143 23.96 2.62 -20.21
C PRO A 143 24.69 2.09 -18.96
N THR A 144 24.92 0.77 -18.90
CA THR A 144 25.52 0.11 -17.73
C THR A 144 26.86 0.73 -17.36
N GLU A 145 27.69 1.06 -18.35
CA GLU A 145 29.01 1.68 -18.15
C GLU A 145 28.89 3.05 -17.45
N LYS A 146 27.84 3.80 -17.76
CA LYS A 146 27.57 5.09 -17.10
C LYS A 146 27.20 4.87 -15.63
N VAL A 147 26.32 3.92 -15.34
CA VAL A 147 25.90 3.62 -13.96
C VAL A 147 27.07 3.10 -13.14
N ILE A 148 27.89 2.20 -13.70
CA ILE A 148 29.13 1.73 -13.07
C ILE A 148 30.09 2.90 -12.84
N GLY A 149 30.24 3.82 -13.79
CA GLY A 149 31.04 5.02 -13.61
C GLY A 149 30.57 5.89 -12.43
N GLU A 150 29.25 6.06 -12.27
CA GLU A 150 28.65 6.78 -11.14
C GLU A 150 28.87 6.05 -9.81
N ILE A 151 28.75 4.72 -9.77
CA ILE A 151 29.03 3.89 -8.59
C ILE A 151 30.52 3.99 -8.22
N THR A 152 31.42 3.83 -9.18
CA THR A 152 32.88 3.93 -8.97
C THR A 152 33.26 5.31 -8.46
N LYS A 153 32.68 6.37 -9.04
CA LYS A 153 32.88 7.75 -8.57
C LYS A 153 32.42 7.91 -7.12
N PHE A 154 31.23 7.43 -6.78
CA PHE A 154 30.72 7.45 -5.41
C PHE A 154 31.65 6.73 -4.43
N CYS A 155 32.16 5.55 -4.81
CA CYS A 155 33.09 4.79 -3.98
C CYS A 155 34.42 5.54 -3.77
N ARG A 156 35.02 6.09 -4.83
CA ARG A 156 36.29 6.83 -4.75
C ARG A 156 36.16 8.09 -3.89
N GLU A 157 35.15 8.92 -4.15
CA GLU A 157 34.89 10.12 -3.35
C GLU A 157 34.68 9.77 -1.88
N THR A 158 33.91 8.71 -1.59
CA THR A 158 33.68 8.28 -0.21
C THR A 158 34.98 7.86 0.49
N ILE A 159 35.86 7.15 -0.21
CA ILE A 159 37.17 6.73 0.33
C ILE A 159 38.10 7.93 0.52
N GLU A 160 38.14 8.86 -0.44
CA GLU A 160 38.90 10.11 -0.36
C GLU A 160 38.44 10.99 0.83
N ASP A 161 37.14 10.98 1.13
CA ASP A 161 36.54 11.62 2.31
C ASP A 161 36.86 10.91 3.64
N GLY A 162 37.64 9.81 3.61
CA GLY A 162 37.97 9.00 4.78
C GLY A 162 36.82 8.13 5.30
N ALA A 163 35.75 7.96 4.52
CA ALA A 163 34.58 7.16 4.86
C ALA A 163 34.56 5.81 4.12
N VAL A 164 33.77 4.86 4.64
CA VAL A 164 33.57 3.55 4.01
C VAL A 164 32.35 3.60 3.08
N PRO A 165 32.50 3.37 1.77
CA PRO A 165 31.36 3.21 0.87
C PRO A 165 30.73 1.84 1.07
N ILE A 166 29.43 1.84 1.38
CA ILE A 166 28.62 0.65 1.58
C ILE A 166 27.62 0.53 0.44
N LEU A 167 27.73 -0.54 -0.34
CA LEU A 167 26.83 -0.83 -1.45
C LEU A 167 25.86 -1.93 -1.06
N PHE A 168 24.57 -1.67 -1.22
CA PHE A 168 23.50 -2.63 -1.02
C PHE A 168 23.11 -3.28 -2.35
N GLY A 169 23.46 -4.55 -2.52
CA GLY A 169 23.14 -5.36 -3.69
C GLY A 169 22.66 -6.74 -3.27
N TYR A 170 21.67 -7.30 -3.97
CA TYR A 170 21.18 -8.66 -3.70
C TYR A 170 22.35 -9.66 -3.72
N SER A 171 22.32 -10.61 -2.79
CA SER A 171 23.45 -11.52 -2.54
C SER A 171 23.80 -12.45 -3.71
N LEU A 172 22.88 -12.63 -4.66
CA LEU A 172 23.07 -13.43 -5.87
C LEU A 172 22.70 -12.61 -7.12
N GLY A 173 23.61 -12.57 -8.10
CA GLY A 173 23.50 -11.77 -9.32
C GLY A 173 24.14 -10.40 -9.13
N LYS A 174 23.37 -9.45 -8.61
CA LYS A 174 23.75 -8.04 -8.53
C LYS A 174 25.07 -7.78 -7.81
N ALA A 175 25.30 -8.48 -6.68
CA ALA A 175 26.55 -8.32 -5.95
C ALA A 175 27.77 -8.80 -6.78
N GLN A 176 27.64 -9.89 -7.53
CA GLN A 176 28.72 -10.40 -8.37
C GLN A 176 28.96 -9.50 -9.59
N GLU A 177 27.90 -8.98 -10.21
CA GLU A 177 27.99 -8.01 -11.31
C GLU A 177 28.78 -6.75 -10.90
N VAL A 178 28.42 -6.19 -9.75
CA VAL A 178 29.07 -4.97 -9.22
C VAL A 178 30.49 -5.26 -8.79
N LEU A 179 30.74 -6.41 -8.15
CA LEU A 179 32.08 -6.83 -7.77
C LEU A 179 33.00 -6.93 -8.98
N ALA A 180 32.56 -7.58 -10.07
CA ALA A 180 33.33 -7.68 -11.30
C ALA A 180 33.65 -6.29 -11.90
N ALA A 181 32.66 -5.39 -11.90
CA ALA A 181 32.82 -4.03 -12.39
C ALA A 181 33.79 -3.17 -11.54
N LEU A 182 33.68 -3.25 -10.21
CA LEU A 182 34.53 -2.48 -9.29
C LEU A 182 35.97 -2.98 -9.26
N ASN A 183 36.19 -4.28 -9.45
CA ASN A 183 37.54 -4.83 -9.50
C ASN A 183 38.32 -4.35 -10.74
N LYS A 184 37.65 -4.12 -11.87
CA LYS A 184 38.26 -3.46 -13.05
C LYS A 184 38.65 -2.00 -12.79
N CYS A 185 38.08 -1.39 -11.75
CA CYS A 185 38.38 -0.02 -11.33
C CYS A 185 39.41 0.05 -10.19
N GLU A 186 40.06 -1.08 -9.86
CA GLU A 186 41.10 -1.23 -8.83
C GLU A 186 40.65 -0.85 -7.41
N LEU A 187 39.34 -0.94 -7.13
CA LEU A 187 38.80 -0.72 -5.79
C LEU A 187 38.83 -2.01 -4.97
N ARG A 188 39.36 -1.96 -3.74
CA ARG A 188 39.33 -3.10 -2.81
C ARG A 188 37.90 -3.33 -2.32
N VAL A 189 37.30 -4.48 -2.63
CA VAL A 189 35.95 -4.84 -2.19
C VAL A 189 35.97 -5.90 -1.07
N VAL A 190 35.24 -5.61 0.01
CA VAL A 190 34.99 -6.51 1.13
C VAL A 190 33.53 -6.92 1.13
N LEU A 191 33.26 -8.22 1.27
CA LEU A 191 31.94 -8.81 1.17
C LEU A 191 31.36 -9.14 2.54
N HIS A 192 30.08 -8.85 2.73
CA HIS A 192 29.29 -9.41 3.82
C HIS A 192 29.26 -10.96 3.74
N PRO A 193 29.24 -11.71 4.87
CA PRO A 193 29.30 -13.17 4.85
C PRO A 193 28.27 -13.86 3.93
N SER A 194 27.03 -13.36 3.88
CA SER A 194 25.99 -13.91 2.98
C SER A 194 26.26 -13.64 1.50
N VAL A 195 26.90 -12.52 1.15
CA VAL A 195 27.35 -12.23 -0.22
C VAL A 195 28.55 -13.10 -0.53
N TYR A 196 29.51 -13.21 0.38
CA TYR A 196 30.71 -14.03 0.22
C TYR A 196 30.38 -15.49 -0.06
N GLN A 197 29.47 -16.10 0.71
CA GLN A 197 29.06 -17.50 0.51
C GLN A 197 28.56 -17.73 -0.93
N MET A 198 27.69 -16.85 -1.42
CA MET A 198 27.17 -16.94 -2.79
C MET A 198 28.27 -16.67 -3.82
N THR A 199 29.07 -15.62 -3.66
CA THR A 199 30.18 -15.28 -4.57
C THR A 199 31.23 -16.38 -4.64
N LYS A 200 31.54 -17.06 -3.53
CA LYS A 200 32.49 -18.18 -3.50
C LYS A 200 32.01 -19.33 -4.38
N LEU A 201 30.73 -19.66 -4.30
CA LEU A 201 30.12 -20.69 -5.16
C LEU A 201 30.09 -20.22 -6.62
N TYR A 202 29.74 -18.96 -6.85
CA TYR A 202 29.74 -18.32 -8.17
C TYR A 202 31.12 -18.38 -8.85
N ARG A 203 32.21 -18.06 -8.12
CA ARG A 203 33.60 -18.08 -8.61
C ARG A 203 34.06 -19.48 -9.02
N SER A 204 33.52 -20.53 -8.42
CA SER A 204 33.91 -21.90 -8.80
C SER A 204 33.49 -22.27 -10.22
N TYR A 205 32.58 -21.51 -10.83
CA TYR A 205 32.08 -21.73 -12.19
C TYR A 205 32.30 -20.52 -13.13
N PHE A 206 32.55 -19.33 -12.59
CA PHE A 206 32.84 -18.11 -13.36
C PHE A 206 34.21 -17.53 -12.96
N HIS A 207 35.25 -17.91 -13.70
CA HIS A 207 36.66 -17.65 -13.34
C HIS A 207 37.11 -16.18 -13.48
N GLU A 208 36.33 -15.33 -14.13
CA GLU A 208 36.64 -13.90 -14.30
C GLU A 208 36.33 -13.05 -13.06
N LEU A 209 35.64 -13.62 -12.05
CA LEU A 209 35.44 -12.97 -10.75
C LEU A 209 36.76 -12.92 -9.96
N THR A 210 37.37 -11.74 -9.98
CA THR A 210 38.65 -11.37 -9.35
C THR A 210 38.61 -11.39 -7.81
N ALA A 211 39.71 -10.98 -7.16
CA ALA A 211 39.89 -11.10 -5.71
C ALA A 211 38.79 -10.39 -4.90
N PHE A 212 38.33 -11.04 -3.82
CA PHE A 212 37.39 -10.49 -2.85
C PHE A 212 37.71 -11.00 -1.46
N ASN A 213 37.54 -10.12 -0.47
CA ASN A 213 37.74 -10.44 0.93
C ASN A 213 36.39 -10.58 1.61
N VAL A 214 36.31 -11.40 2.65
CA VAL A 214 35.12 -11.50 3.51
C VAL A 214 35.34 -10.67 4.77
N TYR A 215 34.27 -10.05 5.22
CA TYR A 215 34.27 -9.29 6.46
C TYR A 215 34.44 -10.24 7.67
N HIS A 216 35.56 -10.08 8.38
CA HIS A 216 35.93 -10.89 9.56
C HIS A 216 36.22 -10.04 10.82
N SER A 217 35.67 -8.82 10.90
CA SER A 217 35.88 -7.80 11.95
C SER A 217 37.09 -6.85 11.82
N ASP A 218 37.78 -6.89 10.68
CA ASP A 218 38.91 -5.99 10.39
C ASP A 218 38.52 -4.59 9.91
N ASP A 219 39.51 -3.69 9.88
CA ASP A 219 39.46 -2.33 9.35
C ASP A 219 38.99 -2.31 7.88
N LEU A 220 37.86 -1.64 7.65
CA LEU A 220 37.25 -1.40 6.33
C LEU A 220 37.82 -0.16 5.62
N SER A 221 38.81 0.52 6.23
CA SER A 221 39.46 1.68 5.66
C SER A 221 39.98 1.41 4.24
N GLY A 222 39.75 2.38 3.35
CA GLY A 222 40.13 2.29 1.94
C GLY A 222 39.40 1.20 1.13
N SER A 223 38.33 0.61 1.67
CA SER A 223 37.63 -0.53 1.04
C SER A 223 36.14 -0.25 0.82
N VAL A 224 35.58 -0.84 -0.24
CA VAL A 224 34.13 -0.85 -0.51
C VAL A 224 33.49 -2.04 0.19
N PHE A 225 32.46 -1.80 1.00
CA PHE A 225 31.73 -2.86 1.68
C PHE A 225 30.44 -3.22 0.92
N LEU A 226 30.38 -4.42 0.36
CA LEU A 226 29.23 -4.91 -0.42
C LEU A 226 28.39 -5.88 0.41
N CYS A 227 27.12 -5.54 0.61
CA CYS A 227 26.23 -6.26 1.53
C CYS A 227 24.78 -6.32 0.99
N PRO A 228 23.93 -7.24 1.51
CA PRO A 228 22.57 -7.36 1.04
C PRO A 228 21.67 -6.23 1.57
N PRO A 229 20.60 -5.82 0.87
CA PRO A 229 19.77 -4.68 1.30
C PRO A 229 19.15 -4.80 2.70
N HIS A 230 18.83 -6.02 3.15
CA HIS A 230 18.20 -6.24 4.46
C HIS A 230 19.11 -5.92 5.66
N VAL A 231 20.43 -5.82 5.46
CA VAL A 231 21.32 -5.40 6.55
C VAL A 231 21.36 -3.88 6.73
N ASN A 232 20.70 -3.12 5.86
CA ASN A 232 20.61 -1.67 6.03
C ASN A 232 19.93 -1.35 7.38
N GLY A 233 20.54 -0.44 8.14
CA GLY A 233 20.05 -0.06 9.48
C GLY A 233 20.39 -1.03 10.63
N THR A 234 21.06 -2.15 10.38
CA THR A 234 21.53 -3.07 11.45
C THR A 234 22.69 -2.49 12.26
N ARG A 235 22.96 -3.02 13.46
CA ARG A 235 24.10 -2.61 14.31
C ARG A 235 25.44 -2.70 13.57
N LEU A 236 25.63 -3.72 12.73
CA LEU A 236 26.83 -3.90 11.90
C LEU A 236 27.06 -2.70 10.97
N ILE A 237 26.04 -2.31 10.20
CA ILE A 237 26.16 -1.14 9.32
C ILE A 237 26.32 0.13 10.16
N GLN A 238 25.61 0.23 11.29
CA GLN A 238 25.64 1.38 12.18
C GLN A 238 26.99 1.61 12.87
N SER A 239 27.74 0.56 13.18
CA SER A 239 29.06 0.65 13.82
C SER A 239 30.17 1.14 12.88
N ILE A 240 30.00 0.99 11.56
CA ILE A 240 30.95 1.47 10.56
C ILE A 240 30.79 2.99 10.44
N LYS A 241 31.76 3.77 10.94
CA LYS A 241 31.77 5.24 10.86
C LYS A 241 33.19 5.76 10.62
N PRO A 242 33.37 6.77 9.75
CA PRO A 242 32.36 7.38 8.88
C PRO A 242 32.01 6.47 7.68
N ARG A 243 30.79 6.60 7.14
CA ARG A 243 30.28 5.77 6.03
C ARG A 243 29.38 6.56 5.08
N ARG A 244 29.28 6.12 3.83
CA ARG A 244 28.22 6.52 2.87
C ARG A 244 27.60 5.26 2.29
N THR A 245 26.29 5.25 2.10
CA THR A 245 25.50 4.08 1.71
C THR A 245 24.84 4.29 0.36
N ALA A 246 24.78 3.26 -0.48
CA ALA A 246 24.07 3.31 -1.75
C ALA A 246 23.31 2.02 -2.05
N ILE A 247 22.09 2.14 -2.58
CA ILE A 247 21.29 1.00 -3.05
C ILE A 247 21.42 0.79 -4.56
N LEU A 248 21.55 -0.47 -4.98
CA LEU A 248 21.67 -0.87 -6.38
C LEU A 248 20.37 -1.56 -6.84
N THR A 249 19.56 -0.87 -7.63
CA THR A 249 18.23 -1.37 -8.02
C THR A 249 17.67 -0.67 -9.25
N GLY A 250 17.02 -1.40 -10.16
CA GLY A 250 16.32 -0.80 -11.31
C GLY A 250 15.22 0.18 -10.91
N TRP A 251 14.66 0.03 -9.70
CA TRP A 251 13.70 0.98 -9.12
C TRP A 251 14.28 2.37 -8.84
N ALA A 252 15.61 2.54 -8.91
CA ALA A 252 16.29 3.82 -8.73
C ALA A 252 16.06 4.82 -9.87
N LEU A 253 15.41 4.41 -10.96
CA LEU A 253 14.86 5.35 -11.95
C LEU A 253 13.77 6.28 -11.37
N ASN A 254 13.13 5.88 -10.27
CA ASN A 254 12.12 6.71 -9.63
C ASN A 254 12.77 7.82 -8.79
N PRO A 255 12.31 9.08 -8.93
CA PRO A 255 12.74 10.17 -8.06
C PRO A 255 12.52 9.82 -6.59
N GLY A 256 13.54 10.03 -5.76
CA GLY A 256 13.48 9.74 -4.32
C GLY A 256 13.82 8.30 -3.92
N ALA A 257 14.31 7.45 -4.82
CA ALA A 257 14.72 6.08 -4.47
C ALA A 257 15.74 6.03 -3.32
N ALA A 258 16.75 6.90 -3.31
CA ALA A 258 17.72 6.98 -2.21
C ALA A 258 17.03 7.26 -0.85
N HIS A 259 16.00 8.12 -0.84
CA HIS A 259 15.18 8.35 0.36
C HIS A 259 14.37 7.12 0.76
N ARG A 260 13.70 6.49 -0.21
CA ARG A 260 12.86 5.31 0.00
C ARG A 260 13.64 4.17 0.64
N TYR A 261 14.88 3.96 0.19
CA TYR A 261 15.75 2.89 0.68
C TYR A 261 16.64 3.33 1.85
N GLN A 262 16.52 4.58 2.33
CA GLN A 262 17.33 5.15 3.41
C GLN A 262 18.83 5.00 3.14
N CYS A 263 19.25 5.42 1.95
CA CYS A 263 20.64 5.46 1.52
C CYS A 263 21.03 6.87 1.10
N ASP A 264 22.33 7.15 1.11
CA ASP A 264 22.89 8.41 0.65
C ASP A 264 22.80 8.54 -0.88
N ALA A 265 22.88 7.42 -1.59
CA ALA A 265 22.70 7.35 -3.05
C ALA A 265 21.83 6.14 -3.49
N ALA A 266 21.33 6.19 -4.73
CA ALA A 266 20.64 5.08 -5.36
C ALA A 266 21.02 5.05 -6.84
N PHE A 267 21.39 3.87 -7.35
CA PHE A 267 21.87 3.70 -8.72
C PHE A 267 20.97 2.72 -9.49
N PRO A 268 20.51 3.07 -10.72
CA PRO A 268 19.59 2.26 -11.52
C PRO A 268 20.28 1.07 -12.20
N LEU A 269 20.93 0.23 -11.40
CA LEU A 269 21.55 -1.02 -11.84
C LEU A 269 20.57 -2.19 -11.63
N SER A 270 20.21 -2.86 -12.72
CA SER A 270 19.24 -3.95 -12.75
C SER A 270 19.75 -5.13 -13.56
N ASP A 271 19.43 -6.33 -13.09
CA ASP A 271 19.72 -7.59 -13.78
C ASP A 271 18.55 -8.08 -14.66
N HIS A 272 17.49 -7.28 -14.81
CA HIS A 272 16.36 -7.56 -15.69
C HIS A 272 16.39 -6.63 -16.92
N ALA A 273 15.75 -7.08 -18.00
CA ALA A 273 15.46 -6.28 -19.19
C ALA A 273 14.64 -5.03 -18.83
N ASP A 274 14.98 -3.90 -19.45
CA ASP A 274 14.17 -2.69 -19.43
C ASP A 274 13.17 -2.70 -20.59
N TYR A 275 12.29 -1.70 -20.66
CA TYR A 275 11.24 -1.69 -21.67
C TYR A 275 11.75 -1.79 -23.12
N PRO A 276 12.80 -1.04 -23.55
CA PRO A 276 13.41 -1.24 -24.88
C PRO A 276 13.95 -2.65 -25.11
N ASP A 277 14.62 -3.25 -24.13
CA ASP A 277 15.13 -4.63 -24.23
C ASP A 277 13.98 -5.64 -24.40
N LEU A 278 12.88 -5.48 -23.64
CA LEU A 278 11.72 -6.36 -23.75
C LEU A 278 11.12 -6.33 -25.16
N ILE A 279 10.96 -5.13 -25.75
CA ILE A 279 10.48 -4.97 -27.14
C ILE A 279 11.46 -5.60 -28.13
N ARG A 280 12.77 -5.36 -27.95
CA ARG A 280 13.81 -5.89 -28.82
C ARG A 280 13.86 -7.41 -28.77
N TYR A 281 13.66 -8.01 -27.60
CA TYR A 281 13.68 -9.45 -27.42
C TYR A 281 12.53 -10.14 -28.16
N VAL A 282 11.31 -9.57 -28.10
CA VAL A 282 10.18 -10.04 -28.91
C VAL A 282 10.50 -10.00 -30.40
N GLN A 283 11.13 -8.92 -30.89
CA GLN A 283 11.54 -8.80 -32.28
C GLN A 283 12.61 -9.82 -32.70
N LEU A 284 13.51 -10.19 -31.78
CA LEU A 284 14.58 -11.15 -32.03
C LEU A 284 14.06 -12.60 -32.12
N ILE A 285 13.06 -12.95 -31.31
CA ILE A 285 12.47 -14.29 -31.29
C ILE A 285 11.45 -14.49 -32.41
N GLN A 286 10.80 -13.40 -32.84
CA GLN A 286 9.74 -13.43 -33.86
C GLN A 286 8.62 -14.44 -33.54
N PRO A 287 8.05 -14.44 -32.32
CA PRO A 287 7.04 -15.43 -31.94
C PRO A 287 5.71 -15.16 -32.64
N ARG A 288 4.94 -16.22 -32.86
CA ARG A 288 3.53 -16.07 -33.26
C ARG A 288 2.69 -15.54 -32.11
N ARG A 289 3.01 -15.98 -30.88
CA ARG A 289 2.30 -15.66 -29.65
C ARG A 289 3.27 -15.28 -28.52
N VAL A 290 2.97 -14.20 -27.81
CA VAL A 290 3.69 -13.76 -26.60
C VAL A 290 2.79 -13.92 -25.37
N LEU A 291 3.34 -14.45 -24.30
CA LEU A 291 2.72 -14.65 -23.02
C LEU A 291 3.56 -13.90 -21.96
N THR A 292 3.04 -12.83 -21.38
CA THR A 292 3.80 -11.98 -20.43
C THR A 292 3.54 -12.42 -18.99
N LEU A 293 4.55 -12.34 -18.12
CA LEU A 293 4.49 -12.70 -16.70
C LEU A 293 5.11 -11.60 -15.84
N HIS A 294 4.63 -11.49 -14.60
CA HIS A 294 5.15 -10.63 -13.53
C HIS A 294 5.23 -9.12 -13.87
N GLY A 295 5.46 -8.28 -12.86
CA GLY A 295 5.57 -6.82 -13.05
C GLY A 295 4.36 -6.18 -13.73
N TYR A 296 4.57 -5.66 -14.94
CA TYR A 296 3.57 -4.93 -15.74
C TYR A 296 3.09 -5.77 -16.93
N ALA A 297 2.81 -7.06 -16.68
CA ALA A 297 2.48 -8.04 -17.70
C ALA A 297 1.30 -7.61 -18.58
N ARG A 298 0.24 -7.04 -17.99
CA ARG A 298 -0.95 -6.60 -18.73
C ARG A 298 -0.64 -5.40 -19.62
N GLU A 299 -0.04 -4.36 -19.06
CA GLU A 299 0.28 -3.12 -19.79
C GLU A 299 1.28 -3.37 -20.92
N PHE A 300 2.25 -4.25 -20.71
CA PHE A 300 3.20 -4.62 -21.76
C PHE A 300 2.54 -5.46 -22.87
N ALA A 301 1.65 -6.39 -22.52
CA ALA A 301 0.88 -7.14 -23.51
C ALA A 301 -0.05 -6.25 -24.33
N GLU A 302 -0.72 -5.27 -23.70
CA GLU A 302 -1.51 -4.24 -24.39
C GLU A 302 -0.65 -3.45 -25.40
N ASP A 303 0.55 -3.03 -24.99
CA ASP A 303 1.45 -2.30 -25.88
C ASP A 303 1.98 -3.14 -27.05
N LEU A 304 2.29 -4.42 -26.82
CA LEU A 304 2.65 -5.36 -27.89
C LEU A 304 1.50 -5.56 -28.90
N ARG A 305 0.25 -5.65 -28.43
CA ARG A 305 -0.92 -5.75 -29.32
C ARG A 305 -1.11 -4.49 -30.17
N ARG A 306 -0.91 -3.30 -29.59
CA ARG A 306 -0.90 -2.04 -30.38
C ARG A 306 0.19 -2.01 -31.46
N ARG A 307 1.27 -2.78 -31.27
CA ARG A 307 2.40 -2.94 -32.22
C ARG A 307 2.22 -4.10 -33.20
N GLY A 308 1.09 -4.81 -33.14
CA GLY A 308 0.75 -5.89 -34.07
C GLY A 308 1.20 -7.29 -33.67
N PHE A 309 1.65 -7.50 -32.42
CA PHE A 309 1.98 -8.84 -31.91
C PHE A 309 0.76 -9.48 -31.22
N GLU A 310 0.57 -10.79 -31.36
CA GLU A 310 -0.41 -11.54 -30.55
C GLU A 310 0.16 -11.76 -29.14
N ALA A 311 -0.26 -10.96 -28.16
CA ALA A 311 0.33 -10.95 -26.81
C ALA A 311 -0.72 -10.99 -25.69
N TRP A 312 -0.45 -11.71 -24.59
CA TRP A 312 -1.38 -11.94 -23.47
C TRP A 312 -0.65 -12.10 -22.11
N ALA A 313 -1.13 -11.48 -21.02
CA ALA A 313 -0.57 -11.63 -19.67
C ALA A 313 -1.03 -12.88 -18.90
N LEU A 314 -0.13 -13.80 -18.58
CA LEU A 314 -0.46 -14.98 -17.78
C LEU A 314 -0.70 -14.60 -16.31
N GLY A 315 -1.92 -14.81 -15.83
CA GLY A 315 -2.35 -14.46 -14.47
C GLY A 315 -3.02 -13.09 -14.39
N GLU A 316 -4.21 -13.06 -13.79
CA GLU A 316 -5.18 -11.94 -13.84
C GLU A 316 -5.73 -11.63 -15.26
N ASP A 317 -6.98 -11.14 -15.34
CA ASP A 317 -7.83 -11.24 -16.54
C ASP A 317 -7.29 -10.55 -17.80
N ASN A 318 -6.93 -11.37 -18.78
CA ASN A 318 -6.56 -11.02 -20.16
C ASN A 318 -7.76 -10.77 -21.09
N GLN A 319 -8.84 -10.22 -20.57
CA GLN A 319 -10.08 -10.15 -21.34
C GLN A 319 -10.42 -8.71 -21.65
N LEU A 320 -9.87 -8.27 -22.79
CA LEU A 320 -10.44 -7.34 -23.78
C LEU A 320 -9.28 -6.80 -24.63
N GLU A 321 -8.95 -7.45 -25.75
CA GLU A 321 -8.25 -6.80 -26.88
C GLU A 321 -8.17 -7.77 -28.07
N PHE A 322 -9.31 -7.99 -28.72
CA PHE A 322 -9.32 -8.31 -30.16
C PHE A 322 -9.95 -7.10 -30.86
N SER A 323 -9.13 -6.37 -31.61
CA SER A 323 -9.57 -5.34 -32.54
C SER A 323 -10.24 -6.01 -33.74
N ILE A 324 -11.57 -5.96 -33.77
CA ILE A 324 -12.31 -6.04 -35.03
C ILE A 324 -12.16 -4.65 -35.67
N SER A 325 -11.58 -4.59 -36.86
CA SER A 325 -11.49 -3.40 -37.69
C SER A 325 -12.92 -2.92 -38.05
N ILE A 326 -13.37 -1.84 -37.43
CA ILE A 326 -14.57 -1.10 -37.82
C ILE A 326 -14.12 0.10 -38.67
N PRO A 327 -14.68 0.31 -39.87
CA PRO A 327 -14.37 1.46 -40.71
C PRO A 327 -14.62 2.78 -39.98
N ALA A 328 -13.80 3.78 -40.29
CA ALA A 328 -13.91 5.15 -39.80
C ALA A 328 -15.20 5.81 -40.32
N ASP A 329 -16.32 5.54 -39.65
CA ASP A 329 -17.54 6.35 -39.64
C ASP A 329 -18.47 5.79 -38.55
N SER A 330 -18.12 6.02 -37.28
CA SER A 330 -19.07 5.99 -36.16
C SER A 330 -18.44 6.64 -34.95
N LEU A 331 -18.77 7.92 -34.75
CA LEU A 331 -18.57 8.61 -33.48
C LEU A 331 -19.40 7.89 -32.41
N ILE A 332 -18.76 7.36 -31.37
CA ILE A 332 -19.48 6.77 -30.22
C ILE A 332 -19.76 7.87 -29.18
N GLU A 333 -21.05 8.10 -28.97
CA GLU A 333 -21.68 8.86 -27.89
C GLU A 333 -21.46 8.22 -26.49
N PRO A 334 -21.66 8.98 -25.39
CA PRO A 334 -21.41 8.48 -24.04
C PRO A 334 -22.36 7.34 -23.61
N ALA A 335 -21.85 6.50 -22.71
CA ALA A 335 -22.44 5.36 -22.00
C ALA A 335 -23.98 5.11 -22.17
N VAL A 336 -24.32 3.97 -22.75
CA VAL A 336 -25.70 3.45 -22.81
C VAL A 336 -26.09 2.80 -21.47
N PRO A 337 -27.21 3.18 -20.83
CA PRO A 337 -27.78 2.47 -19.67
C PRO A 337 -28.30 1.08 -20.07
N LEU A 338 -28.23 0.12 -19.15
CA LEU A 338 -28.87 -1.20 -19.28
C LEU A 338 -30.34 -1.05 -19.68
N SER A 339 -30.77 -1.82 -20.68
CA SER A 339 -32.00 -1.62 -21.44
C SER A 339 -33.28 -1.62 -20.59
N GLN A 340 -34.27 -0.84 -21.03
CA GLN A 340 -35.56 -0.62 -20.35
C GLN A 340 -36.40 -1.90 -20.11
N GLY A 341 -36.13 -3.00 -20.82
CA GLY A 341 -36.94 -4.22 -20.76
C GLY A 341 -36.87 -5.00 -19.43
N ALA A 342 -35.91 -4.69 -18.56
CA ALA A 342 -35.78 -5.32 -17.24
C ALA A 342 -36.49 -4.56 -16.10
N LEU A 343 -37.10 -3.40 -16.38
CA LEU A 343 -37.67 -2.51 -15.35
C LEU A 343 -39.13 -2.81 -14.98
N GLU A 344 -39.81 -3.73 -15.67
CA GLU A 344 -41.27 -3.85 -15.59
C GLU A 344 -41.82 -4.96 -14.67
N GLN A 345 -41.02 -5.65 -13.84
CA GLN A 345 -41.51 -6.84 -13.10
C GLN A 345 -41.27 -6.96 -11.58
N ALA A 346 -40.77 -5.96 -10.84
CA ALA A 346 -40.54 -6.15 -9.39
C ALA A 346 -41.68 -5.58 -8.50
N GLU A 347 -42.65 -6.42 -8.13
CA GLU A 347 -43.60 -6.12 -7.04
C GLU A 347 -43.06 -6.65 -5.69
N GLY A 348 -42.19 -5.89 -5.02
CA GLY A 348 -41.80 -6.13 -3.61
C GLY A 348 -40.44 -6.82 -3.39
N GLY A 349 -39.87 -6.67 -2.19
CA GLY A 349 -38.68 -7.41 -1.73
C GLY A 349 -37.33 -6.91 -2.25
N PHE A 350 -36.39 -7.83 -2.47
CA PHE A 350 -35.03 -7.55 -2.94
C PHE A 350 -35.00 -6.95 -4.36
N GLY A 351 -35.99 -7.24 -5.20
CA GLY A 351 -36.14 -6.57 -6.50
C GLY A 351 -36.31 -5.06 -6.39
N GLN A 352 -37.01 -4.56 -5.35
CA GLN A 352 -37.10 -3.11 -5.10
C GLN A 352 -35.76 -2.52 -4.65
N PHE A 353 -34.99 -3.29 -3.85
CA PHE A 353 -33.63 -2.89 -3.46
C PHE A 353 -32.70 -2.75 -4.67
N THR A 354 -32.76 -3.69 -5.62
CA THR A 354 -31.89 -3.67 -6.80
C THR A 354 -32.29 -2.58 -7.79
N GLN A 355 -33.59 -2.36 -7.98
CA GLN A 355 -34.10 -1.21 -8.74
C GLN A 355 -33.63 0.13 -8.16
N LEU A 356 -33.75 0.31 -6.83
CA LEU A 356 -33.22 1.50 -6.17
C LEU A 356 -31.72 1.69 -6.44
N CYS A 357 -30.93 0.61 -6.37
CA CYS A 357 -29.50 0.69 -6.64
C CYS A 357 -29.21 1.12 -8.09
N GLU A 358 -29.99 0.65 -9.06
CA GLU A 358 -29.90 1.10 -10.47
C GLU A 358 -30.25 2.60 -10.61
N GLU A 359 -31.30 3.06 -9.95
CA GLU A 359 -31.66 4.49 -9.95
C GLU A 359 -30.56 5.37 -9.33
N ILE A 360 -29.97 4.91 -8.22
CA ILE A 360 -28.83 5.58 -7.56
C ILE A 360 -27.61 5.63 -8.47
N SER A 361 -27.33 4.54 -9.19
CA SER A 361 -26.22 4.44 -10.14
C SER A 361 -26.34 5.45 -11.29
N ARG A 362 -27.56 5.66 -11.79
CA ARG A 362 -27.87 6.64 -12.86
C ARG A 362 -27.88 8.09 -12.38
N SER A 363 -28.07 8.32 -11.10
CA SER A 363 -28.14 9.66 -10.52
C SER A 363 -26.74 10.25 -10.31
N THR A 364 -26.51 11.48 -10.78
CA THR A 364 -25.27 12.23 -10.56
C THR A 364 -25.34 13.17 -9.35
N GLY A 365 -26.54 13.50 -8.86
CA GLY A 365 -26.77 14.48 -7.81
C GLY A 365 -26.86 13.89 -6.40
N LYS A 366 -26.05 14.40 -5.45
CA LYS A 366 -26.05 13.99 -4.03
C LYS A 366 -27.45 14.04 -3.40
N LEU A 367 -28.13 15.17 -3.53
CA LEU A 367 -29.46 15.39 -2.92
C LEU A 367 -30.52 14.42 -3.46
N ARG A 368 -30.48 14.13 -4.76
CA ARG A 368 -31.40 13.19 -5.38
C ARG A 368 -31.18 11.76 -4.87
N LYS A 369 -29.93 11.33 -4.71
CA LYS A 369 -29.62 10.02 -4.11
C LYS A 369 -30.17 9.90 -2.69
N ILE A 370 -29.99 10.93 -1.87
CA ILE A 370 -30.49 10.98 -0.49
C ILE A 370 -32.03 10.90 -0.46
N GLU A 371 -32.70 11.60 -1.37
CA GLU A 371 -34.16 11.55 -1.47
C GLU A 371 -34.66 10.15 -1.85
N LEU A 372 -34.09 9.52 -2.88
CA LEU A 372 -34.44 8.17 -3.31
C LEU A 372 -34.24 7.15 -2.18
N LEU A 373 -33.08 7.19 -1.55
CA LEU A 373 -32.76 6.34 -0.41
C LEU A 373 -33.72 6.58 0.76
N ALA A 374 -33.95 7.83 1.14
CA ALA A 374 -34.81 8.14 2.29
C ALA A 374 -36.25 7.65 2.09
N ASN A 375 -36.82 7.86 0.89
CA ASN A 375 -38.17 7.39 0.56
C ASN A 375 -38.25 5.86 0.62
N TYR A 376 -37.25 5.16 0.06
CA TYR A 376 -37.17 3.71 0.13
C TYR A 376 -37.07 3.22 1.59
N LEU A 377 -36.11 3.75 2.37
CA LEU A 377 -35.91 3.36 3.76
C LEU A 377 -37.14 3.64 4.63
N GLN A 378 -37.91 4.69 4.36
CA GLN A 378 -39.14 5.00 5.10
C GLN A 378 -40.24 3.95 4.86
N SER A 379 -40.29 3.36 3.66
CA SER A 379 -41.32 2.38 3.29
C SER A 379 -41.13 0.98 3.88
N LEU A 380 -39.90 0.63 4.28
CA LEU A 380 -39.56 -0.73 4.70
C LEU A 380 -40.01 -1.05 6.13
N PRO A 381 -40.45 -2.29 6.46
CA PRO A 381 -40.61 -2.75 7.84
C PRO A 381 -39.25 -2.86 8.56
N GLU A 382 -39.23 -2.93 9.89
CA GLU A 382 -37.97 -2.84 10.67
C GLU A 382 -36.91 -3.88 10.29
N ALA A 383 -37.32 -5.14 10.06
CA ALA A 383 -36.39 -6.21 9.69
C ALA A 383 -35.72 -5.95 8.33
N GLU A 384 -36.50 -5.50 7.34
CA GLU A 384 -36.01 -5.15 6.01
C GLU A 384 -35.20 -3.85 6.03
N LEU A 385 -35.60 -2.85 6.83
CA LEU A 385 -34.86 -1.61 7.02
C LEU A 385 -33.42 -1.89 7.47
N ARG A 386 -33.26 -2.75 8.49
CA ARG A 386 -31.95 -3.12 9.02
C ARG A 386 -31.06 -3.70 7.92
N LEU A 387 -31.59 -4.67 7.16
CA LEU A 387 -30.84 -5.36 6.12
C LEU A 387 -30.55 -4.46 4.92
N ALA A 388 -31.51 -3.63 4.51
CA ALA A 388 -31.32 -2.67 3.43
C ALA A 388 -30.14 -1.74 3.72
N CYS A 389 -30.08 -1.15 4.92
CA CYS A 389 -29.00 -0.27 5.31
C CYS A 389 -27.63 -0.97 5.28
N ILE A 390 -27.55 -2.24 5.72
CA ILE A 390 -26.31 -3.03 5.66
C ILE A 390 -25.93 -3.30 4.19
N PHE A 391 -26.85 -3.81 3.36
CA PHE A 391 -26.53 -4.13 1.97
C PHE A 391 -26.18 -2.89 1.15
N LEU A 392 -26.73 -1.72 1.48
CA LEU A 392 -26.36 -0.44 0.86
C LEU A 392 -24.91 0.00 1.13
N THR A 393 -24.22 -0.56 2.13
CA THR A 393 -22.77 -0.35 2.30
C THR A 393 -21.93 -1.25 1.39
N GLY A 394 -22.57 -2.23 0.74
CA GLY A 394 -21.91 -3.24 -0.10
C GLY A 394 -21.48 -4.48 0.67
N ASP A 395 -21.90 -4.63 1.93
CA ASP A 395 -21.52 -5.75 2.80
C ASP A 395 -22.71 -6.66 3.12
N ALA A 396 -22.44 -7.96 3.29
CA ALA A 396 -23.45 -8.94 3.71
C ALA A 396 -23.77 -8.87 5.22
N PHE A 397 -22.81 -8.40 6.01
CA PHE A 397 -22.85 -8.30 7.46
C PHE A 397 -22.41 -6.89 7.88
N SER A 398 -23.02 -6.36 8.95
CA SER A 398 -22.58 -5.08 9.54
C SER A 398 -21.13 -5.18 10.01
N ARG A 399 -20.44 -4.05 10.13
CA ARG A 399 -19.09 -4.00 10.70
C ARG A 399 -18.98 -4.57 12.13
N ALA A 400 -20.06 -4.48 12.91
CA ALA A 400 -20.19 -5.09 14.23
C ALA A 400 -20.16 -6.63 14.24
N ASP A 401 -20.33 -7.25 13.08
CA ASP A 401 -20.41 -8.68 12.86
C ASP A 401 -19.17 -9.14 12.09
N ALA A 402 -18.20 -9.69 12.80
CA ALA A 402 -16.88 -10.05 12.26
C ALA A 402 -16.88 -11.29 11.35
N ARG A 403 -18.06 -11.82 10.99
CA ARG A 403 -18.19 -12.98 10.12
C ARG A 403 -17.76 -12.63 8.69
N ALA A 404 -16.89 -13.47 8.13
CA ALA A 404 -16.46 -13.39 6.74
C ALA A 404 -17.03 -14.58 5.97
N LEU A 405 -17.66 -14.32 4.82
CA LEU A 405 -18.28 -15.34 3.98
C LEU A 405 -17.26 -16.35 3.42
N GLN A 406 -15.99 -15.95 3.29
CA GLN A 406 -14.91 -16.74 2.67
C GLN A 406 -15.29 -17.29 1.28
N VAL A 407 -16.04 -16.49 0.51
CA VAL A 407 -16.43 -16.81 -0.87
C VAL A 407 -15.54 -16.03 -1.82
N GLY A 408 -14.54 -16.70 -2.39
CA GLY A 408 -13.69 -16.11 -3.43
C GLY A 408 -14.27 -16.29 -4.83
N TRP A 409 -13.72 -15.57 -5.82
CA TRP A 409 -14.16 -15.61 -7.23
C TRP A 409 -14.26 -17.02 -7.82
N SER A 410 -13.40 -17.95 -7.40
CA SER A 410 -13.46 -19.36 -7.84
C SER A 410 -14.79 -20.04 -7.49
N ILE A 411 -15.35 -19.76 -6.30
CA ILE A 411 -16.65 -20.31 -5.88
C ILE A 411 -17.79 -19.64 -6.67
N VAL A 412 -17.72 -18.31 -6.84
CA VAL A 412 -18.71 -17.54 -7.61
C VAL A 412 -18.78 -18.02 -9.07
N ARG A 413 -17.62 -18.13 -9.74
CA ARG A 413 -17.54 -18.62 -11.12
C ARG A 413 -18.16 -20.01 -11.27
N LYS A 414 -17.79 -20.95 -10.40
CA LYS A 414 -18.33 -22.33 -10.47
C LYS A 414 -19.85 -22.35 -10.25
N ALA A 415 -20.34 -21.53 -9.31
CA ALA A 415 -21.77 -21.43 -9.05
C ALA A 415 -22.53 -20.84 -10.24
N LEU A 416 -22.00 -19.82 -10.91
CA LEU A 416 -22.59 -19.23 -12.11
C LEU A 416 -22.65 -20.22 -13.28
N ILE A 417 -21.56 -20.95 -13.53
CA ILE A 417 -21.48 -22.01 -14.55
C ILE A 417 -22.54 -23.10 -14.28
N GLN A 418 -22.61 -23.56 -13.03
CA GLN A 418 -23.56 -24.58 -12.60
C GLN A 418 -25.02 -24.09 -12.72
N THR A 419 -25.30 -22.85 -12.33
CA THR A 419 -26.64 -22.25 -12.37
C THR A 419 -27.17 -22.13 -13.79
N ALA A 420 -26.33 -21.58 -14.68
CA ALA A 420 -26.73 -21.31 -16.06
C ALA A 420 -26.58 -22.53 -16.99
N ASN A 421 -26.14 -23.68 -16.44
CA ASN A 421 -25.83 -24.90 -17.15
C ASN A 421 -24.94 -24.65 -18.37
N LEU A 422 -23.87 -23.87 -18.17
CA LEU A 422 -22.93 -23.49 -19.21
C LEU A 422 -21.73 -24.42 -19.23
N GLU A 423 -21.16 -24.60 -20.42
CA GLU A 423 -19.80 -25.11 -20.54
C GLU A 423 -18.80 -24.03 -20.12
N GLU A 424 -17.64 -24.48 -19.63
CA GLU A 424 -16.57 -23.60 -19.17
C GLU A 424 -16.09 -22.61 -20.26
N SER A 425 -16.12 -23.04 -21.52
CA SER A 425 -15.79 -22.21 -22.68
C SER A 425 -16.82 -21.10 -22.93
N GLU A 426 -18.11 -21.39 -22.73
CA GLU A 426 -19.20 -20.43 -22.92
C GLU A 426 -19.21 -19.38 -21.82
N PHE A 427 -19.03 -19.79 -20.55
CA PHE A 427 -18.86 -18.86 -19.45
C PHE A 427 -17.65 -17.94 -19.67
N ARG A 428 -16.50 -18.46 -20.14
CA ARG A 428 -15.33 -17.63 -20.46
C ARG A 428 -15.61 -16.60 -21.54
N ARG A 429 -16.45 -16.91 -22.54
CA ARG A 429 -16.87 -15.96 -23.57
C ARG A 429 -17.70 -14.82 -22.97
N ILE A 430 -18.65 -15.14 -22.09
CA ILE A 430 -19.44 -14.14 -21.36
C ILE A 430 -18.54 -13.30 -20.45
N ALA A 431 -17.71 -13.95 -19.62
CA ALA A 431 -16.76 -13.29 -18.74
C ALA A 431 -15.82 -12.35 -19.51
N SER A 432 -15.44 -12.73 -20.74
CA SER A 432 -14.54 -11.93 -21.56
C SER A 432 -15.05 -10.58 -22.02
N GLY A 433 -16.37 -10.40 -22.02
CA GLY A 433 -16.99 -9.12 -22.36
C GLY A 433 -16.95 -8.09 -21.23
N TYR A 434 -16.65 -8.51 -19.98
CA TYR A 434 -16.93 -7.68 -18.80
C TYR A 434 -15.84 -7.80 -17.73
N GLY A 435 -15.17 -6.69 -17.37
CA GLY A 435 -14.25 -6.60 -16.24
C GLY A 435 -14.92 -6.42 -14.86
N ASP A 436 -16.17 -6.86 -14.71
CA ASP A 436 -16.99 -6.66 -13.51
C ASP A 436 -17.77 -7.94 -13.18
N ALA A 437 -17.46 -8.57 -12.04
CA ALA A 437 -18.02 -9.85 -11.62
C ALA A 437 -19.57 -9.86 -11.59
N ALA A 438 -20.18 -8.73 -11.25
CA ALA A 438 -21.62 -8.57 -11.24
C ALA A 438 -22.22 -8.47 -12.65
N LYS A 439 -21.57 -7.78 -13.60
CA LYS A 439 -21.99 -7.82 -15.01
C LYS A 439 -21.86 -9.22 -15.61
N ILE A 440 -20.77 -9.93 -15.30
CA ILE A 440 -20.62 -11.34 -15.70
C ILE A 440 -21.78 -12.18 -15.15
N ALA A 441 -22.11 -11.99 -13.86
CA ALA A 441 -23.23 -12.68 -13.23
C ALA A 441 -24.57 -12.36 -13.92
N TYR A 442 -24.86 -11.08 -14.18
CA TYR A 442 -26.08 -10.67 -14.89
C TYR A 442 -26.21 -11.39 -16.24
N GLU A 443 -25.19 -11.30 -17.09
CA GLU A 443 -25.20 -11.85 -18.44
C GLU A 443 -25.22 -13.38 -18.44
N THR A 444 -24.58 -14.01 -17.45
CA THR A 444 -24.60 -15.47 -17.29
C THR A 444 -25.98 -15.97 -16.90
N LEU A 445 -26.69 -15.24 -16.03
CA LEU A 445 -27.97 -15.64 -15.49
C LEU A 445 -29.15 -15.24 -16.40
N LEU A 446 -28.94 -14.34 -17.36
CA LEU A 446 -29.99 -13.79 -18.21
C LEU A 446 -30.72 -14.88 -19.00
N GLY A 447 -32.00 -15.10 -18.66
CA GLY A 447 -32.85 -16.12 -19.28
C GLY A 447 -32.46 -17.56 -18.92
N LYS A 448 -31.67 -17.76 -17.85
CA LYS A 448 -31.14 -19.06 -17.40
C LYS A 448 -31.52 -19.41 -15.96
N THR A 449 -32.35 -18.61 -15.32
CA THR A 449 -32.84 -18.82 -13.95
C THR A 449 -34.34 -19.04 -13.94
N GLU A 450 -34.86 -19.50 -12.79
CA GLU A 450 -36.29 -19.60 -12.50
C GLU A 450 -36.61 -18.65 -11.33
N PRO A 451 -36.74 -17.33 -11.59
CA PRO A 451 -36.86 -16.34 -10.53
C PRO A 451 -38.13 -16.52 -9.69
N CYS A 452 -38.01 -16.32 -8.39
CA CYS A 452 -39.12 -16.09 -7.48
C CYS A 452 -38.88 -14.85 -6.63
N ASP A 453 -39.91 -14.38 -5.92
CA ASP A 453 -39.78 -13.20 -5.07
C ASP A 453 -38.98 -13.51 -3.80
N HIS A 454 -37.89 -12.77 -3.60
CA HIS A 454 -37.08 -12.83 -2.37
C HIS A 454 -37.22 -11.54 -1.59
N ARG A 455 -37.34 -11.65 -0.27
CA ARG A 455 -37.19 -10.52 0.65
C ARG A 455 -35.72 -10.31 1.01
N LEU A 456 -35.36 -9.16 1.60
CA LEU A 456 -34.00 -8.96 2.10
C LEU A 456 -33.63 -10.02 3.15
N THR A 457 -34.60 -10.48 3.95
CA THR A 457 -34.40 -11.58 4.90
C THR A 457 -34.00 -12.90 4.24
N ASP A 458 -34.52 -13.19 3.06
CA ASP A 458 -34.20 -14.42 2.32
C ASP A 458 -32.76 -14.35 1.77
N ILE A 459 -32.37 -13.18 1.23
CA ILE A 459 -30.98 -12.90 0.83
C ILE A 459 -30.02 -12.99 2.02
N ARG A 460 -30.42 -12.47 3.18
CA ARG A 460 -29.65 -12.60 4.40
C ARG A 460 -29.46 -14.07 4.80
N SER A 461 -30.50 -14.90 4.68
CA SER A 461 -30.41 -16.34 4.95
C SER A 461 -29.42 -17.04 4.01
N ILE A 462 -29.35 -16.64 2.73
CA ILE A 462 -28.34 -17.13 1.78
C ILE A 462 -26.93 -16.84 2.29
N PHE A 463 -26.65 -15.60 2.72
CA PHE A 463 -25.34 -15.23 3.27
C PHE A 463 -24.99 -16.00 4.55
N GLU A 464 -25.94 -16.20 5.45
CA GLU A 464 -25.72 -16.97 6.69
C GLU A 464 -25.44 -18.44 6.41
N ARG A 465 -26.17 -19.05 5.46
CA ARG A 465 -25.91 -20.43 5.01
C ARG A 465 -24.53 -20.56 4.34
N LEU A 466 -24.12 -19.58 3.53
CA LEU A 466 -22.80 -19.56 2.90
C LEU A 466 -21.67 -19.39 3.91
N GLU A 467 -21.86 -18.57 4.93
CA GLU A 467 -20.90 -18.39 6.03
C GLU A 467 -20.70 -19.71 6.79
N SER A 468 -21.80 -20.35 7.20
CA SER A 468 -21.79 -21.58 8.00
C SER A 468 -21.36 -22.84 7.23
N ALA A 469 -21.47 -22.82 5.90
CA ALA A 469 -21.08 -23.94 5.05
C ALA A 469 -19.57 -24.20 5.09
N LYS A 470 -19.18 -25.47 5.13
CA LYS A 470 -17.76 -25.89 5.12
C LYS A 470 -17.32 -26.35 3.74
N GLY A 471 -16.17 -25.85 3.32
CA GLY A 471 -15.51 -26.24 2.08
C GLY A 471 -16.08 -25.58 0.82
N PRO A 472 -15.26 -25.46 -0.24
CA PRO A 472 -15.63 -24.73 -1.46
C PRO A 472 -16.75 -25.41 -2.26
N VAL A 473 -16.87 -26.74 -2.22
CA VAL A 473 -17.88 -27.50 -2.97
C VAL A 473 -19.28 -27.18 -2.43
N THR A 474 -19.50 -27.35 -1.14
CA THR A 474 -20.78 -27.05 -0.47
C THR A 474 -21.20 -25.60 -0.71
N LYS A 475 -20.27 -24.64 -0.59
CA LYS A 475 -20.53 -23.22 -0.85
C LYS A 475 -20.90 -22.95 -2.31
N THR A 476 -20.27 -23.66 -3.25
CA THR A 476 -20.58 -23.55 -4.68
C THR A 476 -22.01 -24.02 -4.95
N SER A 477 -22.39 -25.20 -4.46
CA SER A 477 -23.74 -25.74 -4.65
C SER A 477 -24.79 -24.83 -4.02
N LEU A 478 -24.58 -24.38 -2.77
CA LEU A 478 -25.50 -23.46 -2.09
C LEU A 478 -25.68 -22.13 -2.84
N LEU A 479 -24.58 -21.55 -3.33
CA LEU A 479 -24.63 -20.31 -4.11
C LEU A 479 -25.35 -20.55 -5.45
N SER A 480 -25.09 -21.68 -6.12
CA SER A 480 -25.75 -22.04 -7.37
C SER A 480 -27.25 -22.18 -7.20
N ASP A 481 -27.68 -22.96 -6.19
CA ASP A 481 -29.11 -23.18 -5.89
C ASP A 481 -29.81 -21.85 -5.56
N SER A 482 -29.11 -20.95 -4.86
CA SER A 482 -29.65 -19.63 -4.53
C SER A 482 -29.77 -18.73 -5.77
N LEU A 483 -28.73 -18.66 -6.61
CA LEU A 483 -28.72 -17.87 -7.85
C LEU A 483 -29.79 -18.35 -8.85
N HIS A 484 -30.09 -19.64 -8.88
CA HIS A 484 -31.13 -20.20 -9.75
C HIS A 484 -32.51 -19.60 -9.47
N THR A 485 -32.77 -19.17 -8.24
CA THR A 485 -34.06 -18.60 -7.81
C THR A 485 -34.14 -17.07 -7.96
N LEU A 486 -33.09 -16.42 -8.46
CA LEU A 486 -33.00 -14.96 -8.55
C LEU A 486 -33.15 -14.49 -10.01
N THR A 487 -33.65 -13.26 -10.19
CA THR A 487 -33.52 -12.58 -11.48
C THR A 487 -32.04 -12.35 -11.79
N ALA A 488 -31.69 -12.18 -13.06
CA ALA A 488 -30.31 -11.86 -13.45
C ALA A 488 -29.79 -10.58 -12.76
N LEU A 489 -30.67 -9.57 -12.61
CA LEU A 489 -30.36 -8.32 -11.91
C LEU A 489 -30.08 -8.58 -10.43
N ASP A 490 -30.96 -9.31 -9.76
CA ASP A 490 -30.83 -9.63 -8.34
C ASP A 490 -29.58 -10.48 -8.06
N GLY A 491 -29.35 -11.51 -8.87
CA GLY A 491 -28.13 -12.32 -8.81
C GLY A 491 -26.87 -11.46 -8.93
N SER A 492 -26.87 -10.45 -9.82
CA SER A 492 -25.74 -9.53 -9.96
C SER A 492 -25.47 -8.71 -8.69
N TYR A 493 -26.52 -8.24 -8.01
CA TYR A 493 -26.39 -7.47 -6.77
C TYR A 493 -26.00 -8.34 -5.58
N VAL A 494 -26.47 -9.60 -5.52
CA VAL A 494 -25.95 -10.59 -4.57
C VAL A 494 -24.44 -10.74 -4.76
N ILE A 495 -23.95 -10.86 -6.00
CA ILE A 495 -22.50 -10.92 -6.25
C ILE A 495 -21.79 -9.63 -5.82
N ARG A 496 -22.36 -8.43 -6.08
CA ARG A 496 -21.78 -7.16 -5.60
C ARG A 496 -21.57 -7.15 -4.09
N ILE A 497 -22.59 -7.56 -3.34
CA ILE A 497 -22.56 -7.64 -1.87
C ILE A 497 -21.56 -8.70 -1.39
N LEU A 498 -21.47 -9.86 -2.05
CA LEU A 498 -20.46 -10.89 -1.74
C LEU A 498 -19.03 -10.38 -1.93
N THR A 499 -18.82 -9.48 -2.91
CA THR A 499 -17.48 -8.96 -3.26
C THR A 499 -17.10 -7.66 -2.54
N GLY A 500 -18.01 -7.05 -1.77
CA GLY A 500 -17.70 -5.89 -0.90
C GLY A 500 -17.70 -4.53 -1.60
N ASP A 501 -18.34 -4.39 -2.78
CA ASP A 501 -18.47 -3.09 -3.46
C ASP A 501 -19.67 -3.08 -4.44
N LEU A 502 -20.66 -2.23 -4.18
CA LEU A 502 -21.79 -2.02 -5.10
C LEU A 502 -21.40 -1.29 -6.39
N ARG A 503 -20.36 -0.45 -6.36
CA ARG A 503 -19.91 0.41 -7.48
C ARG A 503 -20.98 1.37 -8.04
N ILE A 504 -21.98 1.74 -7.24
CA ILE A 504 -23.07 2.67 -7.62
C ILE A 504 -22.82 4.14 -7.21
N GLY A 505 -21.59 4.45 -6.78
CA GLY A 505 -21.24 5.79 -6.28
C GLY A 505 -21.98 6.16 -5.00
N LEU A 506 -22.28 5.16 -4.15
CA LEU A 506 -22.82 5.32 -2.82
C LEU A 506 -21.69 5.13 -1.80
N LYS A 507 -21.66 5.99 -0.78
CA LYS A 507 -20.74 5.89 0.36
C LYS A 507 -21.56 5.74 1.64
N GLU A 508 -20.99 5.11 2.64
CA GLU A 508 -21.63 4.89 3.95
C GLU A 508 -22.21 6.18 4.56
N GLY A 509 -21.49 7.31 4.48
CA GLY A 509 -22.00 8.61 4.97
C GLY A 509 -23.25 9.14 4.24
N LEU A 510 -23.52 8.71 3.00
CA LEU A 510 -24.78 9.02 2.32
C LEU A 510 -25.94 8.17 2.85
N VAL A 511 -25.67 6.94 3.29
CA VAL A 511 -26.67 6.08 3.93
C VAL A 511 -27.06 6.69 5.28
N GLU A 512 -26.09 7.20 6.06
CA GLU A 512 -26.36 7.95 7.31
C GLU A 512 -27.23 9.19 7.07
N GLU A 513 -26.89 10.00 6.07
CA GLU A 513 -27.70 11.17 5.68
C GLU A 513 -29.13 10.79 5.27
N SER A 514 -29.28 9.63 4.61
CA SER A 514 -30.57 9.11 4.19
C SER A 514 -31.39 8.56 5.35
N ILE A 515 -30.77 7.90 6.32
CA ILE A 515 -31.42 7.47 7.58
C ILE A 515 -31.92 8.69 8.36
N ALA A 516 -31.07 9.71 8.51
CA ALA A 516 -31.43 10.96 9.19
C ALA A 516 -32.66 11.62 8.55
N ARG A 517 -32.68 11.69 7.21
CA ARG A 517 -33.83 12.21 6.46
C ARG A 517 -35.08 11.32 6.60
N ALA A 518 -34.94 10.00 6.44
CA ALA A 518 -36.06 9.06 6.48
C ALA A 518 -36.76 9.01 7.85
N CYS A 519 -35.99 9.15 8.93
CA CYS A 519 -36.49 9.06 10.30
C CYS A 519 -36.74 10.44 10.94
N ASN A 520 -36.50 11.54 10.22
CA ASN A 520 -36.52 12.90 10.76
C ASN A 520 -35.65 13.04 12.03
N ALA A 521 -34.46 12.43 12.01
CA ALA A 521 -33.53 12.41 13.13
C ALA A 521 -32.35 13.36 12.86
N PRO A 522 -31.76 13.98 13.92
CA PRO A 522 -30.53 14.74 13.75
C PRO A 522 -29.42 13.88 13.17
N LEU A 523 -28.82 14.31 12.06
CA LEU A 523 -27.73 13.57 11.38
C LEU A 523 -26.58 13.25 12.32
N ASP A 524 -26.28 14.16 13.23
CA ASP A 524 -25.22 13.98 14.21
C ASP A 524 -25.52 12.83 15.18
N ASP A 525 -26.77 12.63 15.58
CA ASP A 525 -27.17 11.54 16.46
C ASP A 525 -27.13 10.20 15.73
N VAL A 526 -27.50 10.18 14.44
CA VAL A 526 -27.38 9.00 13.58
C VAL A 526 -25.92 8.59 13.44
N ARG A 527 -25.02 9.56 13.15
CA ARG A 527 -23.58 9.31 13.08
C ARG A 527 -23.01 8.81 14.39
N GLU A 528 -23.39 9.42 15.52
CA GLU A 528 -22.93 8.98 16.84
C GLU A 528 -23.35 7.53 17.12
N ALA A 529 -24.63 7.21 16.95
CA ALA A 529 -25.16 5.86 17.17
C ALA A 529 -24.52 4.82 16.22
N HIS A 530 -24.34 5.17 14.96
CA HIS A 530 -23.66 4.29 14.00
C HIS A 530 -22.22 3.99 14.41
N MET A 531 -21.49 5.03 14.81
CA MET A 531 -20.10 4.90 15.24
C MET A 531 -19.93 4.06 16.51
N LEU A 532 -20.89 4.14 17.44
CA LEU A 532 -20.88 3.36 18.68
C LEU A 532 -21.33 1.91 18.48
N SER A 533 -22.39 1.69 17.70
CA SER A 533 -22.94 0.35 17.46
C SER A 533 -22.06 -0.48 16.51
N GLY A 534 -21.41 0.18 15.53
CA GLY A 534 -20.77 -0.46 14.39
C GLY A 534 -21.78 -1.12 13.43
N ASP A 535 -23.07 -0.80 13.56
CA ASP A 535 -24.15 -1.41 12.80
C ASP A 535 -25.12 -0.33 12.28
N ILE A 536 -24.99 -0.03 11.00
CA ILE A 536 -25.83 0.96 10.32
C ILE A 536 -27.30 0.54 10.26
N GLY A 537 -27.57 -0.76 10.22
CA GLY A 537 -28.92 -1.30 10.21
C GLY A 537 -29.61 -1.14 11.57
N GLU A 538 -28.90 -1.48 12.65
CA GLU A 538 -29.40 -1.23 14.00
C GLU A 538 -29.62 0.26 14.25
N THR A 539 -28.70 1.09 13.76
CA THR A 539 -28.81 2.54 13.85
C THR A 539 -30.05 3.06 13.16
N ALA A 540 -30.40 2.53 11.98
CA ALA A 540 -31.63 2.92 11.28
C ALA A 540 -32.89 2.57 12.09
N VAL A 541 -32.92 1.39 12.72
CA VAL A 541 -34.04 0.97 13.57
C VAL A 541 -34.16 1.87 14.81
N LEU A 542 -33.03 2.19 15.46
CA LEU A 542 -33.00 3.12 16.59
C LEU A 542 -33.41 4.54 16.19
N ALA A 543 -33.00 5.01 15.00
CA ALA A 543 -33.43 6.29 14.45
C ALA A 543 -34.95 6.35 14.30
N ARG A 544 -35.55 5.31 13.71
CA ARG A 544 -37.00 5.23 13.52
C ARG A 544 -37.78 5.21 14.84
N LYS A 545 -37.22 4.59 15.87
CA LYS A 545 -37.82 4.52 17.22
C LYS A 545 -37.56 5.77 18.06
N GLY A 546 -36.73 6.72 17.58
CA GLY A 546 -36.29 7.86 18.38
C GLY A 546 -35.38 7.49 19.54
N LEU A 547 -34.67 6.36 19.46
CA LEU A 547 -33.85 5.77 20.52
C LEU A 547 -32.34 5.85 20.25
N LEU A 548 -31.88 6.69 19.32
CA LEU A 548 -30.45 6.81 18.96
C LEU A 548 -29.53 7.02 20.18
N LYS A 549 -30.00 7.76 21.19
CA LYS A 549 -29.26 8.09 22.41
C LYS A 549 -29.10 6.92 23.38
N THR A 550 -29.79 5.80 23.18
CA THR A 550 -29.60 4.59 24.00
C THR A 550 -28.43 3.74 23.51
N THR A 551 -27.83 4.06 22.36
CA THR A 551 -26.68 3.32 21.82
C THR A 551 -25.48 3.51 22.72
N GLU A 552 -24.83 2.42 23.12
CA GLU A 552 -23.62 2.45 23.95
C GLU A 552 -22.45 1.75 23.23
N ILE A 553 -21.23 2.05 23.67
CA ILE A 553 -20.04 1.34 23.19
C ILE A 553 -20.08 -0.13 23.61
N VAL A 554 -19.67 -1.03 22.72
CA VAL A 554 -19.66 -2.48 22.97
C VAL A 554 -18.23 -2.99 23.00
N LEU A 555 -17.94 -3.87 23.96
CA LEU A 555 -16.64 -4.49 24.07
C LEU A 555 -16.27 -5.24 22.78
N PHE A 556 -15.01 -5.10 22.38
CA PHE A 556 -14.46 -5.57 21.11
C PHE A 556 -15.13 -5.09 19.81
N ARG A 557 -15.81 -3.94 19.85
CA ARG A 557 -16.20 -3.17 18.67
C ARG A 557 -15.45 -1.83 18.70
N PRO A 558 -14.33 -1.70 17.98
CA PRO A 558 -13.51 -0.49 18.06
C PRO A 558 -14.23 0.70 17.42
N VAL A 559 -14.28 1.83 18.12
CA VAL A 559 -14.89 3.07 17.64
C VAL A 559 -13.81 4.01 17.08
N MET A 560 -14.11 4.93 16.17
CA MET A 560 -13.06 5.85 15.71
C MET A 560 -12.56 6.71 16.87
N SER A 561 -11.25 6.88 16.98
CA SER A 561 -10.66 7.71 18.02
C SER A 561 -11.11 9.18 17.92
N MET A 562 -11.39 9.82 19.07
CA MET A 562 -11.66 11.26 19.14
C MET A 562 -10.45 12.08 18.67
N LEU A 563 -10.67 13.11 17.86
CA LEU A 563 -9.62 13.90 17.23
C LEU A 563 -9.44 15.28 17.88
N ALA A 564 -8.21 15.78 17.86
CA ALA A 564 -7.87 17.10 18.38
C ALA A 564 -7.64 18.16 17.28
N ILE A 565 -7.98 19.41 17.57
CA ILE A 565 -7.71 20.59 16.73
C ILE A 565 -6.32 21.13 17.06
N PRO A 566 -5.49 21.50 16.07
CA PRO A 566 -4.25 22.25 16.34
C PRO A 566 -4.54 23.67 16.81
N GLU A 567 -3.84 24.13 17.85
CA GLU A 567 -3.78 25.55 18.20
C GLU A 567 -2.33 26.03 18.27
N PRO A 568 -2.04 27.26 17.84
CA PRO A 568 -0.69 27.79 17.67
C PRO A 568 -0.03 28.29 18.97
N SER A 569 -0.83 28.68 19.97
CA SER A 569 -0.33 29.27 21.22
C SER A 569 -1.06 28.73 22.43
N ALA A 570 -0.36 28.68 23.58
CA ALA A 570 -0.95 28.26 24.84
C ALA A 570 -2.18 29.11 25.19
N LYS A 571 -2.10 30.43 24.99
CA LYS A 571 -3.22 31.34 25.23
C LYS A 571 -4.43 31.00 24.37
N ALA A 572 -4.26 30.83 23.06
CA ALA A 572 -5.37 30.48 22.18
C ALA A 572 -5.99 29.10 22.52
N ALA A 573 -5.13 28.12 22.82
CA ALA A 573 -5.58 26.80 23.26
C ALA A 573 -6.37 26.87 24.56
N PHE A 574 -5.87 27.60 25.55
CA PHE A 574 -6.51 27.79 26.85
C PHE A 574 -7.86 28.51 26.71
N GLU A 575 -7.88 29.65 26.02
CA GLU A 575 -9.09 30.46 25.84
C GLU A 575 -10.16 29.70 25.05
N ARG A 576 -9.80 28.94 24.01
CA ARG A 576 -10.79 28.15 23.26
C ARG A 576 -11.45 27.10 24.13
N VAL A 577 -10.65 26.30 24.85
CA VAL A 577 -11.16 25.22 25.70
C VAL A 577 -12.00 25.80 26.84
N LYS A 578 -11.54 26.90 27.46
CA LYS A 578 -12.24 27.58 28.54
C LYS A 578 -13.57 28.20 28.07
N ARG A 579 -13.56 28.88 26.92
CA ARG A 579 -14.74 29.56 26.37
C ARG A 579 -15.88 28.59 26.06
N ASP A 580 -15.56 27.44 25.50
CA ASP A 580 -16.57 26.54 24.96
C ASP A 580 -17.06 25.51 26.01
N PHE A 581 -16.32 25.27 27.12
CA PHE A 581 -16.64 24.12 27.98
C PHE A 581 -16.36 24.16 29.51
N SER A 582 -15.38 24.90 30.06
CA SER A 582 -15.03 24.79 31.51
C SER A 582 -14.55 26.10 32.17
N GLU A 583 -15.16 26.48 33.31
CA GLU A 583 -14.68 27.56 34.19
C GLU A 583 -13.55 27.12 35.16
N ALA A 584 -13.36 25.80 35.36
CA ALA A 584 -12.49 25.21 36.39
C ALA A 584 -11.02 24.99 35.96
N GLY A 585 -10.66 25.43 34.75
CA GLY A 585 -9.35 25.17 34.13
C GLY A 585 -9.39 24.05 33.09
N VAL A 586 -8.20 23.70 32.58
CA VAL A 586 -7.99 22.74 31.49
C VAL A 586 -7.09 21.59 31.95
N PHE A 587 -7.35 20.39 31.44
CA PHE A 587 -6.45 19.26 31.61
C PHE A 587 -5.33 19.28 30.58
N VAL A 588 -4.11 18.99 31.02
CA VAL A 588 -2.92 19.05 30.20
C VAL A 588 -2.16 17.75 30.34
N GLU A 589 -1.94 17.09 29.22
CA GLU A 589 -1.16 15.85 29.11
C GLU A 589 -0.05 16.05 28.10
N GLN A 590 1.01 15.26 28.22
CA GLN A 590 2.03 15.23 27.20
C GLN A 590 1.47 14.60 25.92
N LYS A 591 1.82 15.17 24.77
CA LYS A 591 1.56 14.52 23.49
C LYS A 591 2.67 13.48 23.23
N PHE A 592 2.29 12.20 23.22
CA PHE A 592 3.19 11.09 22.90
C PHE A 592 3.37 10.93 21.38
N ASP A 593 4.57 10.48 21.01
CA ASP A 593 4.97 10.09 19.66
C ASP A 593 4.97 8.55 19.59
N GLY A 594 3.89 7.95 19.11
CA GLY A 594 3.68 6.50 19.14
C GLY A 594 2.60 6.00 18.18
N ILE A 595 2.04 4.83 18.48
CA ILE A 595 0.89 4.26 17.76
C ILE A 595 -0.33 4.40 18.64
N ARG A 596 -1.24 5.32 18.28
CA ARG A 596 -2.56 5.39 18.92
C ARG A 596 -3.32 4.09 18.74
N ALA A 597 -3.78 3.52 19.85
CA ALA A 597 -4.49 2.25 19.87
C ALA A 597 -5.58 2.22 20.94
N GLN A 598 -6.65 1.47 20.65
CA GLN A 598 -7.65 1.08 21.63
C GLN A 598 -7.36 -0.32 22.15
N LEU A 599 -7.32 -0.46 23.47
CA LEU A 599 -7.14 -1.74 24.16
C LEU A 599 -8.49 -2.16 24.73
N HIS A 600 -9.08 -3.23 24.19
CA HIS A 600 -10.33 -3.81 24.66
C HIS A 600 -10.01 -5.07 25.45
N VAL A 601 -10.43 -5.10 26.70
CA VAL A 601 -10.19 -6.19 27.63
C VAL A 601 -11.53 -6.69 28.14
N GLY A 602 -11.77 -7.98 27.99
CA GLY A 602 -12.88 -8.67 28.61
C GLY A 602 -12.42 -9.95 29.29
N SER A 603 -13.33 -10.61 29.98
CA SER A 603 -13.00 -11.71 30.88
C SER A 603 -12.18 -12.87 30.27
N ASN A 604 -12.28 -13.11 28.95
CA ASN A 604 -11.59 -14.22 28.26
C ASN A 604 -10.77 -13.77 27.04
N ARG A 605 -10.68 -12.47 26.77
CA ARG A 605 -10.22 -11.95 25.48
C ARG A 605 -9.67 -10.55 25.65
N THR A 606 -8.50 -10.30 25.09
CA THR A 606 -7.91 -8.96 24.98
C THR A 606 -7.56 -8.69 23.53
N GLU A 607 -7.98 -7.53 23.01
CA GLU A 607 -7.67 -7.12 21.64
C GLU A 607 -7.16 -5.69 21.58
N VAL A 608 -6.22 -5.47 20.66
CA VAL A 608 -5.64 -4.16 20.38
C VAL A 608 -6.09 -3.73 19.00
N TYR A 609 -6.66 -2.53 18.89
CA TYR A 609 -7.07 -1.94 17.63
C TYR A 609 -6.28 -0.69 17.33
N SER A 610 -5.77 -0.56 16.11
CA SER A 610 -5.08 0.65 15.67
C SER A 610 -6.04 1.82 15.49
N ARG A 611 -5.50 3.01 15.23
CA ARG A 611 -6.27 4.21 14.88
C ARG A 611 -7.29 3.99 13.75
N ASP A 612 -6.95 3.17 12.75
CA ASP A 612 -7.82 2.85 11.62
C ASP A 612 -8.70 1.62 11.90
N LEU A 613 -8.81 1.25 13.18
CA LEU A 613 -9.67 0.21 13.72
C LEU A 613 -9.34 -1.21 13.24
N ARG A 614 -8.10 -1.40 12.77
CA ARG A 614 -7.56 -2.73 12.44
C ARG A 614 -7.15 -3.44 13.71
N ASN A 615 -7.54 -4.69 13.85
CA ASN A 615 -7.03 -5.54 14.92
C ASN A 615 -5.52 -5.78 14.68
N ILE A 616 -4.71 -5.32 15.63
CA ILE A 616 -3.25 -5.42 15.65
C ILE A 616 -2.79 -6.23 16.87
N SER A 617 -3.65 -7.11 17.40
CA SER A 617 -3.36 -7.92 18.59
C SER A 617 -2.14 -8.83 18.40
N ASN A 618 -1.93 -9.34 17.18
CA ASN A 618 -0.84 -10.26 16.89
C ASN A 618 0.53 -9.58 16.87
N GLU A 619 0.56 -8.26 16.64
CA GLU A 619 1.76 -7.43 16.64
C GLU A 619 2.21 -7.03 18.05
N PHE A 620 1.30 -7.14 19.05
CA PHE A 620 1.54 -6.75 20.44
C PHE A 620 1.03 -7.82 21.45
N PRO A 621 1.51 -9.08 21.35
CA PRO A 621 1.08 -10.15 22.25
C PRO A 621 1.34 -9.85 23.73
N GLU A 622 2.37 -9.05 24.04
CA GLU A 622 2.70 -8.63 25.40
C GLU A 622 1.62 -7.76 26.06
N LEU A 623 0.70 -7.17 25.30
CA LEU A 623 -0.46 -6.45 25.84
C LEU A 623 -1.67 -7.35 26.01
N THR A 624 -1.82 -8.35 25.13
CA THR A 624 -2.96 -9.28 25.14
C THR A 624 -2.85 -10.36 26.20
N ASP A 625 -1.62 -10.75 26.55
CA ASP A 625 -1.34 -11.85 27.49
C ASP A 625 -1.32 -11.38 28.97
N LEU A 626 -1.56 -10.09 29.23
CA LEU A 626 -1.55 -9.52 30.59
C LEU A 626 -2.84 -9.84 31.36
N PRO A 627 -2.74 -10.05 32.69
CA PRO A 627 -3.92 -10.22 33.53
C PRO A 627 -4.53 -8.85 33.84
N TYR A 628 -5.81 -8.67 33.51
CA TYR A 628 -6.59 -7.49 33.88
C TYR A 628 -7.70 -7.88 34.86
N SER A 629 -8.05 -6.96 35.77
CA SER A 629 -9.05 -7.21 36.81
C SER A 629 -10.47 -6.74 36.45
N HIS A 630 -10.63 -6.01 35.35
CA HIS A 630 -11.89 -5.38 34.94
C HIS A 630 -12.11 -5.55 33.44
N ASP A 631 -13.38 -5.53 33.03
CA ASP A 631 -13.75 -5.39 31.62
C ASP A 631 -13.58 -3.91 31.23
N LEU A 632 -12.71 -3.59 30.28
CA LEU A 632 -12.33 -2.20 29.99
C LEU A 632 -12.07 -1.91 28.51
N ILE A 633 -12.32 -0.67 28.11
CA ILE A 633 -11.87 -0.11 26.83
C ILE A 633 -11.03 1.14 27.14
N LEU A 634 -9.73 1.07 26.80
CA LEU A 634 -8.80 2.19 26.95
C LEU A 634 -8.47 2.79 25.58
N ASP A 635 -8.39 4.12 25.51
CA ASP A 635 -7.77 4.83 24.39
C ASP A 635 -6.40 5.35 24.86
N GLY A 636 -5.36 5.02 24.11
CA GLY A 636 -3.99 5.23 24.54
C GLY A 636 -3.00 5.28 23.39
N GLU A 637 -1.74 5.48 23.75
CA GLU A 637 -0.61 5.48 22.81
C GLU A 637 0.35 4.34 23.18
N ILE A 638 0.66 3.47 22.21
CA ILE A 638 1.77 2.51 22.34
C ILE A 638 3.06 3.26 22.03
N ILE A 639 3.98 3.31 22.98
CA ILE A 639 5.30 3.96 22.85
C ILE A 639 6.42 2.93 22.98
N ALA A 640 7.55 3.15 22.29
CA ALA A 640 8.76 2.36 22.52
C ALA A 640 9.50 2.91 23.75
N PHE A 641 9.90 2.01 24.63
CA PHE A 641 10.43 2.36 25.94
C PHE A 641 11.64 1.49 26.28
N ASP A 642 12.81 2.09 26.50
CA ASP A 642 14.02 1.39 26.92
C ASP A 642 14.65 2.10 28.12
N SER A 643 14.83 1.38 29.24
CA SER A 643 15.69 1.80 30.36
C SER A 643 15.48 3.26 30.82
N ASN A 644 14.23 3.69 31.00
CA ASN A 644 13.79 5.06 31.34
C ASN A 644 14.03 6.14 30.28
N ARG A 645 14.32 5.75 29.03
CA ARG A 645 14.37 6.64 27.86
C ARG A 645 13.27 6.26 26.87
N ARG A 646 12.58 7.28 26.37
CA ARG A 646 11.58 7.12 25.31
C ARG A 646 12.30 7.04 23.97
N LEU A 647 11.97 6.01 23.21
CA LEU A 647 12.45 5.83 21.85
C LEU A 647 11.45 6.45 20.86
N THR A 648 11.80 6.52 19.58
CA THR A 648 11.02 7.26 18.58
C THR A 648 9.94 6.38 17.95
N PHE A 649 8.93 6.99 17.33
CA PHE A 649 7.94 6.26 16.51
C PHE A 649 8.58 5.34 15.45
N PHE A 650 9.76 5.70 14.95
CA PHE A 650 10.48 4.90 13.95
C PHE A 650 10.92 3.53 14.48
N ASP A 651 11.20 3.43 15.79
CA ASP A 651 11.59 2.19 16.44
C ASP A 651 10.38 1.24 16.58
N LEU A 652 9.18 1.79 16.79
CA LEU A 652 7.91 1.04 16.82
C LEU A 652 7.46 0.56 15.44
N GLN A 653 7.72 1.33 14.38
CA GLN A 653 7.24 1.00 13.03
C GLN A 653 7.77 -0.35 12.54
N ARG A 654 8.92 -0.82 13.06
CA ARG A 654 9.51 -2.13 12.77
C ARG A 654 8.65 -3.32 13.22
N ARG A 655 7.67 -3.11 14.12
CA ARG A 655 6.76 -4.15 14.61
C ARG A 655 5.50 -4.32 13.75
N LEU A 656 5.10 -3.29 12.99
CA LEU A 656 3.90 -3.31 12.16
C LEU A 656 4.13 -4.14 10.88
N GLY A 657 3.34 -5.21 10.67
CA GLY A 657 3.41 -6.06 9.47
C GLY A 657 4.05 -7.45 9.66
N ARG A 658 4.34 -7.87 10.90
CA ARG A 658 4.80 -9.23 11.22
C ARG A 658 3.68 -10.25 10.94
N LYS A 659 3.94 -11.26 10.09
CA LYS A 659 3.08 -12.45 9.96
C LYS A 659 3.64 -13.58 10.82
N ARG A 660 2.75 -14.40 11.38
CA ARG A 660 3.03 -15.49 12.34
C ARG A 660 4.34 -16.24 12.05
N GLY A 661 5.25 -16.18 13.02
CA GLY A 661 6.48 -16.96 13.11
C GLY A 661 7.33 -16.39 14.24
N ARG A 662 7.50 -17.13 15.34
CA ARG A 662 8.66 -16.88 16.22
C ARG A 662 9.85 -17.43 15.47
N ASP A 663 10.53 -16.59 14.69
CA ASP A 663 11.85 -16.96 14.21
C ASP A 663 12.74 -17.12 15.44
N LEU A 664 13.28 -18.33 15.61
CA LEU A 664 14.09 -18.76 16.75
C LEU A 664 15.40 -17.95 16.93
N PHE A 665 15.63 -16.92 16.09
CA PHE A 665 16.83 -16.08 16.06
C PHE A 665 16.55 -14.56 16.11
N ASP A 666 15.31 -14.11 16.34
CA ASP A 666 14.97 -12.69 16.40
C ASP A 666 15.01 -12.19 17.85
N THR A 667 16.17 -11.72 18.33
CA THR A 667 16.42 -11.38 19.75
C THR A 667 16.41 -9.88 20.09
N ASP A 668 15.97 -8.99 19.20
CA ASP A 668 15.82 -7.55 19.50
C ASP A 668 14.33 -7.12 19.50
N ASP A 669 13.54 -7.59 20.46
CA ASP A 669 12.19 -7.07 20.70
C ASP A 669 12.26 -5.66 21.31
N VAL A 670 11.90 -4.63 20.52
CA VAL A 670 11.79 -3.23 20.98
C VAL A 670 10.78 -3.17 22.13
N PRO A 671 11.16 -2.92 23.40
CA PRO A 671 10.20 -2.97 24.49
C PRO A 671 9.18 -1.82 24.36
N ILE A 672 7.94 -2.08 24.76
CA ILE A 672 6.82 -1.16 24.59
C ILE A 672 6.14 -0.82 25.91
N LEU A 673 5.42 0.29 25.93
CA LEU A 673 4.52 0.69 27.00
C LEU A 673 3.22 1.24 26.39
N PHE A 674 2.07 0.85 26.93
CA PHE A 674 0.77 1.42 26.58
C PHE A 674 0.44 2.57 27.55
N MET A 675 0.45 3.80 27.04
CA MET A 675 0.07 5.01 27.79
C MET A 675 -1.42 5.30 27.59
N ALA A 676 -2.25 4.82 28.52
CA ALA A 676 -3.69 5.07 28.52
C ALA A 676 -3.98 6.53 28.89
N PHE A 677 -4.66 7.26 28.01
CA PHE A 677 -5.05 8.65 28.28
C PHE A 677 -6.56 8.84 28.44
N ASP A 678 -7.38 7.84 28.10
CA ASP A 678 -8.83 7.85 28.32
C ASP A 678 -9.40 6.45 28.61
N LEU A 679 -10.55 6.40 29.25
CA LEU A 679 -11.29 5.19 29.63
C LEU A 679 -12.72 5.30 29.08
N LEU A 680 -13.06 4.45 28.12
CA LEU A 680 -14.33 4.51 27.37
C LEU A 680 -15.39 3.55 27.93
N LEU A 681 -14.97 2.48 28.59
CA LEU A 681 -15.85 1.49 29.22
C LEU A 681 -15.15 0.92 30.45
N LEU A 682 -15.92 0.71 31.52
CA LEU A 682 -15.50 0.02 32.73
C LEU A 682 -16.63 -0.89 33.23
N ASP A 683 -16.36 -2.18 33.40
CA ASP A 683 -17.29 -3.19 33.92
C ASP A 683 -18.67 -3.11 33.27
N LYS A 684 -18.68 -3.07 31.93
CA LYS A 684 -19.84 -2.96 31.05
C LYS A 684 -20.59 -1.63 31.11
N LYS A 685 -20.16 -0.68 31.96
CA LYS A 685 -20.66 0.69 31.93
C LYS A 685 -19.90 1.50 30.88
N SER A 686 -20.62 1.95 29.86
CA SER A 686 -20.10 2.95 28.92
C SER A 686 -19.85 4.29 29.64
N LEU A 687 -18.70 4.87 29.37
CA LEU A 687 -18.28 6.17 29.90
C LEU A 687 -18.16 7.24 28.82
N VAL A 688 -18.44 6.93 27.54
CA VAL A 688 -18.27 7.85 26.41
C VAL A 688 -18.99 9.19 26.63
N ARG A 689 -20.19 9.15 27.24
CA ARG A 689 -21.01 10.34 27.54
C ARG A 689 -20.73 10.98 28.90
N GLU A 690 -19.87 10.38 29.70
CA GLU A 690 -19.46 10.93 30.99
C GLU A 690 -18.39 12.01 30.77
N PRO A 691 -18.31 13.05 31.62
CA PRO A 691 -17.27 14.07 31.53
C PRO A 691 -15.86 13.49 31.67
N LEU A 692 -14.88 14.04 30.93
CA LEU A 692 -13.48 13.58 30.95
C LEU A 692 -12.91 13.50 32.37
N ARG A 693 -13.24 14.45 33.25
CA ARG A 693 -12.83 14.42 34.68
C ARG A 693 -13.22 13.13 35.40
N LEU A 694 -14.41 12.59 35.11
CA LEU A 694 -14.88 11.35 35.73
C LEU A 694 -14.15 10.15 35.12
N ARG A 695 -14.01 10.11 33.79
CA ARG A 695 -13.29 9.03 33.08
C ARG A 695 -11.84 8.93 33.55
N ARG A 696 -11.18 10.09 33.73
CA ARG A 696 -9.81 10.20 34.24
C ARG A 696 -9.67 9.74 35.68
N SER A 697 -10.55 10.22 36.57
CA SER A 697 -10.54 9.79 37.98
C SER A 697 -10.75 8.27 38.11
N LEU A 698 -11.64 7.69 37.30
CA LEU A 698 -11.83 6.24 37.26
C LEU A 698 -10.58 5.53 36.74
N LEU A 699 -10.00 5.98 35.62
CA LEU A 699 -8.78 5.40 35.04
C LEU A 699 -7.61 5.39 36.04
N GLU A 700 -7.42 6.48 36.79
CA GLU A 700 -6.36 6.61 37.80
C GLU A 700 -6.58 5.72 39.03
N SER A 701 -7.83 5.31 39.30
CA SER A 701 -8.15 4.38 40.39
C SER A 701 -7.95 2.91 40.05
N LEU A 702 -7.76 2.57 38.76
CA LEU A 702 -7.59 1.19 38.31
C LEU A 702 -6.19 0.65 38.60
N SER A 703 -6.13 -0.59 39.09
CA SER A 703 -4.89 -1.35 39.18
C SER A 703 -4.54 -1.94 37.81
N LEU A 704 -3.75 -1.22 37.01
CA LEU A 704 -3.33 -1.64 35.67
C LEU A 704 -2.01 -2.45 35.70
N PRO A 705 -1.81 -3.41 34.76
CA PRO A 705 -0.55 -4.13 34.63
C PRO A 705 0.64 -3.21 34.33
N LYS A 706 1.86 -3.63 34.66
CA LYS A 706 3.08 -2.80 34.53
C LYS A 706 3.31 -2.18 33.15
N LEU A 707 2.91 -2.89 32.08
CA LEU A 707 3.05 -2.45 30.69
C LEU A 707 1.93 -1.48 30.24
N VAL A 708 0.91 -1.25 31.07
CA VAL A 708 -0.21 -0.36 30.81
C VAL A 708 -0.24 0.70 31.90
N GLN A 709 0.09 1.94 31.54
CA GLN A 709 0.19 3.04 32.50
C GLN A 709 -0.79 4.15 32.15
N CYS A 710 -1.33 4.79 33.19
CA CYS A 710 -2.12 5.98 33.03
C CYS A 710 -1.21 7.17 32.67
N SER A 711 -1.55 7.90 31.60
CA SER A 711 -0.86 9.14 31.24
C SER A 711 -0.98 10.16 32.37
N PRO A 712 0.12 10.80 32.82
CA PRO A 712 0.05 11.89 33.79
C PRO A 712 -0.75 13.08 33.23
N ILE A 713 -1.58 13.67 34.08
CA ILE A 713 -2.42 14.83 33.75
C ILE A 713 -2.19 15.95 34.76
N ALA A 714 -2.15 17.20 34.29
CA ALA A 714 -2.10 18.39 35.12
C ALA A 714 -3.36 19.23 34.91
N LEU A 715 -3.96 19.72 35.98
CA LEU A 715 -5.03 20.72 35.91
C LEU A 715 -4.39 22.11 35.94
N ILE A 716 -4.59 22.88 34.88
CA ILE A 716 -4.04 24.22 34.71
C ILE A 716 -5.17 25.24 34.67
N SER A 717 -5.07 26.28 35.49
CA SER A 717 -6.13 27.29 35.65
C SER A 717 -5.80 28.63 35.02
N GLN A 718 -4.55 28.83 34.56
CA GLN A 718 -4.08 30.08 33.94
C GLN A 718 -3.31 29.81 32.64
N PRO A 719 -3.43 30.66 31.60
CA PRO A 719 -2.67 30.53 30.35
C PRO A 719 -1.15 30.50 30.54
N GLU A 720 -0.61 31.24 31.51
CA GLU A 720 0.83 31.33 31.79
C GLU A 720 1.41 30.01 32.29
N GLU A 721 0.65 29.26 33.09
CA GLU A 721 1.03 27.92 33.57
C GLU A 721 1.06 26.91 32.41
N LEU A 722 0.14 27.03 31.45
CA LEU A 722 0.13 26.20 30.24
C LEU A 722 1.34 26.52 29.36
N GLU A 723 1.68 27.79 29.20
CA GLU A 723 2.88 28.19 28.46
C GLU A 723 4.15 27.64 29.12
N ASN A 724 4.27 27.75 30.46
CA ASN A 724 5.40 27.19 31.20
C ASN A 724 5.50 25.66 31.01
N SER A 725 4.36 24.96 31.06
CA SER A 725 4.29 23.52 30.83
C SER A 725 4.66 23.16 29.39
N PHE A 726 4.24 23.98 28.43
CA PHE A 726 4.59 23.80 27.03
C PHE A 726 6.10 23.99 26.82
N GLN A 727 6.71 25.02 27.40
CA GLN A 727 8.16 25.23 27.35
C GLN A 727 8.93 24.10 28.06
N ALA A 728 8.42 23.57 29.18
CA ALA A 728 9.03 22.42 29.85
C ALA A 728 8.97 21.15 28.98
N ALA A 729 7.83 20.87 28.37
CA ALA A 729 7.67 19.77 27.42
C ALA A 729 8.63 19.90 26.23
N ARG A 730 8.84 21.13 25.72
CA ARG A 730 9.83 21.42 24.67
C ARG A 730 11.26 21.13 25.10
N ARG A 731 11.66 21.54 26.31
CA ARG A 731 13.01 21.23 26.84
C ARG A 731 13.24 19.73 27.00
N ALA A 732 12.16 18.97 27.26
CA ALA A 732 12.18 17.51 27.33
C ALA A 732 12.03 16.82 25.96
N ALA A 733 12.10 17.56 24.84
CA ALA A 733 11.93 17.06 23.47
C ALA A 733 10.62 16.28 23.24
N ALA A 734 9.55 16.64 23.95
CA ALA A 734 8.21 16.12 23.70
C ALA A 734 7.65 16.67 22.39
N GLU A 735 6.74 15.93 21.74
CA GLU A 735 6.08 16.38 20.51
C GLU A 735 5.18 17.62 20.74
N GLY A 736 4.71 17.81 21.97
CA GLY A 736 3.87 18.93 22.38
C GLY A 736 3.00 18.57 23.57
N LEU A 737 1.89 19.31 23.73
CA LEU A 737 0.89 19.05 24.75
C LEU A 737 -0.48 18.77 24.14
N MET A 738 -1.26 17.96 24.85
CA MET A 738 -2.69 17.80 24.64
C MET A 738 -3.39 18.62 25.72
N VAL A 739 -4.16 19.62 25.31
CA VAL A 739 -5.01 20.43 26.18
C VAL A 739 -6.44 19.96 26.00
N LYS A 740 -7.08 19.52 27.07
CA LYS A 740 -8.38 18.87 27.05
C LYS A 740 -9.33 19.58 28.00
N ASP A 741 -10.57 19.73 27.59
CA ASP A 741 -11.64 20.16 28.47
C ASP A 741 -12.03 19.05 29.48
N PRO A 742 -11.92 19.28 30.80
CA PRO A 742 -12.37 18.33 31.82
C PRO A 742 -13.87 18.01 31.78
N GLY A 743 -14.70 18.92 31.25
CA GLY A 743 -16.15 18.75 31.11
C GLY A 743 -16.56 17.88 29.93
N SER A 744 -15.65 17.62 28.98
CA SER A 744 -16.01 17.10 27.67
C SER A 744 -16.36 15.62 27.68
N GLN A 745 -17.40 15.28 26.90
CA GLN A 745 -17.69 13.90 26.53
C GLN A 745 -16.67 13.41 25.50
N TYR A 746 -16.49 12.09 25.42
CA TYR A 746 -15.71 11.49 24.35
C TYR A 746 -16.54 11.51 23.06
N GLN A 747 -15.97 12.01 21.96
CA GLN A 747 -16.67 12.13 20.68
C GLN A 747 -15.98 11.28 19.60
N PRO A 748 -16.38 10.02 19.42
CA PRO A 748 -15.73 9.12 18.47
C PRO A 748 -15.69 9.69 17.05
N GLY A 749 -14.51 9.68 16.42
CA GLY A 749 -14.30 10.13 15.05
C GLY A 749 -14.47 11.63 14.78
N ARG A 750 -14.90 12.42 15.76
CA ARG A 750 -15.15 13.86 15.60
C ARG A 750 -13.95 14.69 16.03
N ARG A 751 -13.91 15.91 15.49
CA ARG A 751 -12.95 16.96 15.84
C ARG A 751 -13.69 18.14 16.47
N GLY A 752 -14.22 17.96 17.68
CA GLY A 752 -15.16 18.87 18.35
C GLY A 752 -14.56 20.04 19.13
N GLY A 753 -13.26 20.29 19.03
CA GLY A 753 -12.59 21.42 19.69
C GLY A 753 -12.35 21.29 21.19
N SER A 754 -12.96 20.30 21.86
CA SER A 754 -12.72 20.01 23.28
C SER A 754 -11.33 19.45 23.56
N TRP A 755 -10.68 18.86 22.55
CA TRP A 755 -9.28 18.43 22.60
C TRP A 755 -8.46 19.26 21.63
N ILE A 756 -7.42 19.88 22.16
CA ILE A 756 -6.50 20.73 21.43
C ILE A 756 -5.12 20.10 21.49
N LYS A 757 -4.44 20.03 20.34
CA LYS A 757 -3.01 19.72 20.30
C LYS A 757 -2.27 21.04 20.24
N LEU A 758 -1.63 21.40 21.33
CA LEU A 758 -0.73 22.53 21.40
C LEU A 758 0.64 22.06 20.90
N LYS A 759 0.95 22.51 19.70
CA LYS A 759 2.21 22.25 19.02
C LYS A 759 2.76 23.58 18.56
N GLN A 760 4.07 23.63 18.31
CA GLN A 760 4.70 24.81 17.77
C GLN A 760 3.96 25.27 16.51
N GLU A 761 3.71 26.59 16.37
CA GLU A 761 3.45 27.14 15.05
C GLU A 761 4.58 26.72 14.15
N LEU A 762 4.22 25.99 13.11
CA LEU A 762 5.12 25.70 12.02
C LEU A 762 5.70 27.04 11.56
N ALA A 763 7.01 27.23 11.73
CA ALA A 763 7.64 28.44 11.22
C ALA A 763 7.31 28.53 9.72
N THR A 764 7.13 29.75 9.22
CA THR A 764 6.80 29.98 7.81
C THR A 764 7.97 30.61 7.09
N LEU A 765 8.08 30.29 5.81
CA LEU A 765 8.91 31.02 4.86
C LEU A 765 8.05 31.41 3.67
N ASP A 766 8.18 32.65 3.22
CA ASP A 766 7.69 33.08 1.92
C ASP A 766 8.69 32.64 0.86
N VAL A 767 8.26 31.78 -0.06
CA VAL A 767 9.11 31.10 -1.05
C VAL A 767 8.53 31.27 -2.44
N VAL A 768 9.38 31.34 -3.47
CA VAL A 768 8.93 31.42 -4.86
C VAL A 768 8.87 30.03 -5.50
N VAL A 769 7.82 29.74 -6.26
CA VAL A 769 7.70 28.46 -6.99
C VAL A 769 8.62 28.48 -8.20
N ILE A 770 9.45 27.44 -8.34
CA ILE A 770 10.38 27.27 -9.46
C ILE A 770 10.04 26.02 -10.31
N GLY A 771 9.18 25.14 -9.78
CA GLY A 771 8.71 23.96 -10.51
C GLY A 771 7.36 23.47 -10.00
N ALA A 772 6.59 22.86 -10.89
CA ALA A 772 5.30 22.26 -10.59
C ALA A 772 5.18 20.86 -11.21
N GLU A 773 4.51 19.92 -10.56
CA GLU A 773 4.34 18.55 -11.05
C GLU A 773 2.88 18.10 -11.05
N LYS A 774 2.53 17.20 -11.99
CA LYS A 774 1.20 16.57 -12.02
C LYS A 774 0.99 15.65 -10.82
N GLY A 775 -0.13 15.82 -10.12
CA GLY A 775 -0.51 15.01 -8.95
C GLY A 775 -0.82 13.54 -9.26
N HIS A 776 -1.04 12.71 -8.25
CA HIS A 776 -1.35 11.28 -8.43
C HIS A 776 -2.84 10.96 -8.20
N GLY A 777 -3.32 9.83 -8.74
CA GLY A 777 -4.69 9.36 -8.57
C GLY A 777 -5.73 10.38 -9.08
N LYS A 778 -6.70 10.77 -8.23
CA LYS A 778 -7.75 11.73 -8.59
C LYS A 778 -7.23 13.10 -9.04
N ARG A 779 -6.01 13.49 -8.64
CA ARG A 779 -5.36 14.76 -9.02
C ARG A 779 -4.38 14.60 -10.20
N SER A 780 -4.48 13.53 -10.98
CA SER A 780 -3.61 13.29 -12.15
C SER A 780 -3.74 14.32 -13.26
N HIS A 781 -4.82 15.11 -13.26
CA HIS A 781 -5.13 16.11 -14.26
C HIS A 781 -4.66 17.53 -13.87
N VAL A 782 -4.22 17.77 -12.63
CA VAL A 782 -3.78 19.09 -12.13
C VAL A 782 -2.31 19.11 -11.71
N LEU A 783 -1.69 20.29 -11.72
CA LEU A 783 -0.36 20.54 -11.14
C LEU A 783 -0.52 20.82 -9.65
N SER A 784 -0.28 19.82 -8.80
CA SER A 784 -0.56 19.91 -7.35
C SER A 784 0.67 19.92 -6.46
N ASP A 785 1.85 19.77 -7.06
CA ASP A 785 3.10 19.45 -6.38
C ASP A 785 4.13 20.53 -6.71
N TYR A 786 4.38 21.47 -5.79
CA TYR A 786 5.14 22.69 -6.06
C TYR A 786 6.51 22.66 -5.40
N THR A 787 7.56 22.76 -6.21
CA THR A 787 8.96 22.92 -5.79
C THR A 787 9.28 24.40 -5.70
N PHE A 788 9.85 24.83 -4.57
CA PHE A 788 10.05 26.25 -4.28
C PHE A 788 11.44 26.58 -3.72
N ALA A 789 11.80 27.84 -3.84
CA ALA A 789 13.11 28.38 -3.53
C ALA A 789 13.05 29.63 -2.64
N VAL A 790 14.15 29.87 -1.93
CA VAL A 790 14.48 31.11 -1.20
C VAL A 790 15.58 31.86 -1.93
N LYS A 791 15.77 33.15 -1.63
CA LYS A 791 16.84 33.95 -2.25
C LYS A 791 18.12 33.88 -1.42
N ASN A 792 19.26 33.63 -2.04
CA ASN A 792 20.54 33.86 -1.39
C ASN A 792 20.82 35.38 -1.40
N SER A 793 20.94 36.02 -0.23
CA SER A 793 21.09 37.48 -0.15
C SER A 793 22.43 37.99 -0.67
N GLU A 794 23.45 37.13 -0.74
CA GLU A 794 24.80 37.50 -1.18
C GLU A 794 24.97 37.35 -2.69
N THR A 795 24.44 36.26 -3.26
CA THR A 795 24.60 35.96 -4.70
C THR A 795 23.39 36.36 -5.53
N GLY A 796 22.24 36.60 -4.89
CA GLY A 796 20.96 36.85 -5.56
C GLY A 796 20.31 35.62 -6.21
N VAL A 797 20.95 34.45 -6.12
CA VAL A 797 20.50 33.20 -6.75
C VAL A 797 19.31 32.61 -5.98
N LEU A 798 18.34 32.06 -6.72
CA LEU A 798 17.23 31.29 -6.15
C LEU A 798 17.71 29.88 -5.82
N GLU A 799 17.63 29.53 -4.54
CA GLU A 799 18.10 28.26 -4.02
C GLU A 799 16.92 27.44 -3.49
N THR A 800 16.73 26.24 -4.05
CA THR A 800 15.64 25.33 -3.68
C THR A 800 15.75 24.99 -2.21
N ILE A 801 14.63 24.91 -1.49
CA ILE A 801 14.60 24.56 -0.06
C ILE A 801 13.52 23.54 0.30
N GLY A 802 12.61 23.23 -0.64
CA GLY A 802 11.63 22.18 -0.43
C GLY A 802 10.60 22.06 -1.54
N LYS A 803 9.62 21.19 -1.28
CA LYS A 803 8.46 20.91 -2.13
C LYS A 803 7.23 20.66 -1.25
N ALA A 804 6.07 21.19 -1.63
CA ALA A 804 4.80 20.97 -0.93
C ALA A 804 3.68 20.57 -1.90
N TYR A 805 2.78 19.71 -1.42
CA TYR A 805 1.65 19.15 -2.17
C TYR A 805 0.31 19.27 -1.44
N SER A 806 0.28 20.02 -0.33
CA SER A 806 -0.89 20.17 0.53
C SER A 806 -1.00 21.58 1.08
N GLY A 807 -2.23 22.00 1.39
CA GLY A 807 -2.53 23.32 1.97
C GLY A 807 -3.41 24.23 1.12
N LEU A 808 -3.63 23.88 -0.14
CA LEU A 808 -4.51 24.58 -1.07
C LEU A 808 -5.84 23.85 -1.26
N THR A 809 -6.90 24.61 -1.53
CA THR A 809 -8.21 24.10 -1.96
C THR A 809 -8.17 23.61 -3.40
N ASP A 810 -9.15 22.79 -3.82
CA ASP A 810 -9.19 22.28 -5.20
C ASP A 810 -9.31 23.42 -6.22
N ALA A 811 -10.06 24.48 -5.92
CA ALA A 811 -10.18 25.67 -6.77
C ALA A 811 -8.84 26.44 -6.91
N GLU A 812 -8.10 26.59 -5.82
CA GLU A 812 -6.76 27.20 -5.87
C GLU A 812 -5.76 26.32 -6.66
N ILE A 813 -5.87 24.99 -6.57
CA ILE A 813 -5.02 24.08 -7.34
C ILE A 813 -5.33 24.18 -8.84
N GLU A 814 -6.60 24.29 -9.22
CA GLU A 814 -6.99 24.51 -10.62
C GLU A 814 -6.47 25.85 -11.13
N GLU A 815 -6.60 26.93 -10.35
CA GLU A 815 -6.04 28.24 -10.69
C GLU A 815 -4.52 28.19 -10.88
N LEU A 816 -3.79 27.57 -9.95
CA LEU A 816 -2.34 27.41 -10.07
C LEU A 816 -1.94 26.50 -11.24
N THR A 817 -2.76 25.50 -11.55
CA THR A 817 -2.54 24.65 -12.72
C THR A 817 -2.61 25.48 -13.99
N GLU A 818 -3.65 26.30 -14.17
CA GLU A 818 -3.75 27.19 -15.33
C GLU A 818 -2.60 28.19 -15.41
N HIS A 819 -2.22 28.77 -14.27
CA HIS A 819 -1.09 29.71 -14.18
C HIS A 819 0.23 29.05 -14.62
N PHE A 820 0.56 27.89 -14.05
CA PHE A 820 1.82 27.22 -14.33
C PHE A 820 1.88 26.57 -15.71
N GLU A 821 0.75 26.10 -16.27
CA GLU A 821 0.71 25.62 -17.65
C GLU A 821 0.99 26.72 -18.66
N LYS A 822 0.54 27.96 -18.40
CA LYS A 822 0.83 29.15 -19.20
C LYS A 822 2.27 29.64 -19.01
N ASN A 823 2.78 29.59 -17.78
CA ASN A 823 4.10 30.09 -17.39
C ASN A 823 5.16 28.98 -17.28
N THR A 824 5.04 27.92 -18.09
CA THR A 824 6.03 26.85 -18.16
C THR A 824 7.21 27.25 -19.05
N ILE A 825 8.43 27.22 -18.50
CA ILE A 825 9.68 27.39 -19.27
C ILE A 825 10.00 26.11 -20.04
N ARG A 826 9.93 24.95 -19.36
CA ARG A 826 10.25 23.66 -19.96
C ARG A 826 9.51 22.52 -19.27
N ARG A 827 9.12 21.51 -20.05
CA ARG A 827 8.45 20.29 -19.58
C ARG A 827 9.40 19.10 -19.63
N VAL A 828 9.53 18.38 -18.51
CA VAL A 828 10.31 17.15 -18.39
C VAL A 828 9.40 16.06 -17.79
N GLY A 829 8.75 15.29 -18.68
CA GLY A 829 7.77 14.30 -18.28
C GLY A 829 6.58 14.92 -17.52
N ARG A 830 6.49 14.64 -16.21
CA ARG A 830 5.44 15.15 -15.33
C ARG A 830 5.83 16.43 -14.57
N PHE A 831 7.10 16.85 -14.70
CA PHE A 831 7.66 18.05 -14.07
C PHE A 831 7.67 19.23 -15.05
N TYR A 832 7.23 20.38 -14.57
CA TYR A 832 7.09 21.63 -15.29
C TYR A 832 8.04 22.60 -14.59
N GLU A 833 9.11 22.97 -15.27
CA GLU A 833 9.98 24.07 -14.87
C GLU A 833 9.24 25.36 -15.23
N VAL A 834 8.98 26.24 -14.24
CA VAL A 834 8.08 27.38 -14.40
C VAL A 834 8.79 28.70 -14.15
N VAL A 835 8.23 29.79 -14.69
CA VAL A 835 8.71 31.14 -14.39
C VAL A 835 8.51 31.42 -12.90
N PRO A 836 9.54 31.89 -12.16
CA PRO A 836 9.44 32.13 -10.72
C PRO A 836 8.75 33.47 -10.44
N ASP A 837 7.44 33.51 -10.67
CA ASP A 837 6.59 34.70 -10.50
C ASP A 837 5.55 34.57 -9.38
N LEU A 838 5.40 33.37 -8.80
CA LEU A 838 4.38 33.09 -7.79
C LEU A 838 5.00 32.77 -6.43
N VAL A 839 4.59 33.50 -5.41
CA VAL A 839 5.07 33.36 -4.03
C VAL A 839 4.04 32.62 -3.17
N LEU A 840 4.53 31.66 -2.39
CA LEU A 840 3.76 30.88 -1.42
C LEU A 840 4.29 31.14 -0.01
N GLU A 841 3.40 31.32 0.95
CA GLU A 841 3.74 31.23 2.37
C GLU A 841 3.70 29.74 2.75
N VAL A 842 4.85 29.16 3.11
CA VAL A 842 4.99 27.73 3.42
C VAL A 842 5.34 27.53 4.88
N ALA A 843 4.47 26.84 5.60
CA ALA A 843 4.63 26.41 6.98
C ALA A 843 5.38 25.07 7.06
N PHE A 844 6.29 24.89 8.02
CA PHE A 844 7.05 23.65 8.21
C PHE A 844 7.35 23.33 9.69
N ASP A 845 7.58 22.04 10.00
CA ASP A 845 7.85 21.55 11.36
C ASP A 845 9.24 21.94 11.85
N SER A 846 10.24 21.81 10.97
CA SER A 846 11.64 22.14 11.26
C SER A 846 12.42 22.35 9.97
N ILE A 847 13.56 23.04 10.05
CA ILE A 847 14.55 23.14 8.97
C ILE A 847 15.75 22.27 9.34
N GLN A 848 16.22 21.46 8.40
CA GLN A 848 17.38 20.58 8.60
C GLN A 848 18.41 20.78 7.49
N PRO A 849 19.72 20.58 7.77
CA PRO A 849 20.73 20.53 6.71
C PRO A 849 20.39 19.46 5.67
N SER A 850 20.58 19.80 4.39
CA SER A 850 20.25 18.90 3.27
C SER A 850 21.14 19.17 2.07
N ALA A 851 21.89 18.15 1.65
CA ALA A 851 22.67 18.17 0.41
C ALA A 851 21.81 18.07 -0.88
N ARG A 852 20.50 17.78 -0.76
CA ARG A 852 19.59 17.60 -1.90
C ARG A 852 19.02 18.90 -2.49
N HIS A 853 19.16 20.00 -1.76
CA HIS A 853 18.58 21.29 -2.07
C HIS A 853 19.71 22.30 -2.18
N SER A 854 19.70 23.18 -3.19
CA SER A 854 20.80 24.11 -3.42
C SER A 854 21.02 25.10 -2.27
N SER A 855 20.01 25.32 -1.42
CA SER A 855 20.15 26.13 -0.20
C SER A 855 21.01 25.49 0.90
N GLY A 856 21.34 24.20 0.76
CA GLY A 856 21.93 23.39 1.82
C GLY A 856 20.94 23.06 2.95
N LEU A 857 19.65 23.37 2.80
CA LEU A 857 18.60 23.21 3.80
C LEU A 857 17.37 22.49 3.21
N ALA A 858 16.59 21.82 4.06
CA ALA A 858 15.31 21.22 3.70
C ALA A 858 14.24 21.54 4.75
N LEU A 859 13.04 21.91 4.27
CA LEU A 859 11.86 22.03 5.13
C LEU A 859 11.25 20.66 5.42
N ARG A 860 10.95 20.38 6.69
CA ARG A 860 10.25 19.15 7.11
C ARG A 860 8.74 19.39 7.17
N PHE A 861 7.97 18.46 6.58
CA PHE A 861 6.51 18.56 6.45
C PHE A 861 5.98 19.91 5.94
N PRO A 862 6.56 20.45 4.85
CA PRO A 862 6.12 21.73 4.32
C PRO A 862 4.65 21.66 3.86
N ARG A 863 3.87 22.67 4.26
CA ARG A 863 2.48 22.87 3.87
C ARG A 863 2.26 24.30 3.44
N ILE A 864 1.53 24.48 2.35
CA ILE A 864 1.19 25.80 1.84
C ILE A 864 0.14 26.41 2.76
N LYS A 865 0.42 27.58 3.31
CA LYS A 865 -0.49 28.30 4.20
C LYS A 865 -1.31 29.33 3.43
N ALA A 866 -0.69 30.02 2.47
CA ALA A 866 -1.35 31.01 1.63
C ALA A 866 -0.63 31.25 0.30
N ILE A 867 -1.37 31.69 -0.71
CA ILE A 867 -0.82 32.26 -1.95
C ILE A 867 -0.59 33.76 -1.72
N ARG A 868 0.67 34.20 -1.81
CA ARG A 868 1.08 35.58 -1.48
C ARG A 868 1.06 36.48 -2.69
N ARG A 869 -0.16 36.85 -3.12
CA ARG A 869 -0.38 37.76 -4.26
C ARG A 869 0.13 39.18 -4.03
N ASP A 870 0.37 39.53 -2.76
CA ASP A 870 0.93 40.79 -2.32
C ASP A 870 2.46 40.87 -2.43
N LYS A 871 3.13 39.75 -2.73
CA LYS A 871 4.60 39.65 -2.76
C LYS A 871 5.14 39.26 -4.13
N SER A 872 6.23 39.90 -4.54
CA SER A 872 7.03 39.51 -5.70
C SER A 872 8.18 38.56 -5.29
N LYS A 873 8.82 37.94 -6.28
CA LYS A 873 10.02 37.09 -6.07
C LYS A 873 11.17 37.80 -5.35
N ASP A 874 11.22 39.13 -5.36
CA ASP A 874 12.26 39.90 -4.67
C ASP A 874 11.99 40.09 -3.18
N GLN A 875 10.76 39.77 -2.73
CA GLN A 875 10.29 39.91 -1.35
C GLN A 875 10.16 38.57 -0.61
N ILE A 876 10.69 37.49 -1.20
CA ILE A 876 10.75 36.16 -0.57
C ILE A 876 11.82 36.11 0.51
N ASP A 877 11.70 35.12 1.39
CA ASP A 877 12.69 34.87 2.43
C ASP A 877 14.05 34.46 1.89
N THR A 878 15.07 34.66 2.72
CA THR A 878 16.46 34.36 2.37
C THR A 878 16.97 33.08 2.99
N VAL A 879 18.00 32.50 2.37
CA VAL A 879 18.74 31.34 2.89
C VAL A 879 19.32 31.65 4.27
N GLN A 880 19.82 32.87 4.46
CA GLN A 880 20.34 33.37 5.73
C GLN A 880 19.25 33.42 6.81
N ASN A 881 18.03 33.86 6.47
CA ASN A 881 16.89 33.80 7.41
C ASN A 881 16.52 32.35 7.75
N ALA A 882 16.50 31.47 6.76
CA ALA A 882 16.25 30.04 6.97
C ALA A 882 17.32 29.39 7.87
N ARG A 883 18.61 29.73 7.71
CA ARG A 883 19.69 29.27 8.60
C ARG A 883 19.51 29.77 10.04
N ARG A 884 19.11 31.03 10.20
CA ARG A 884 18.81 31.62 11.52
C ARG A 884 17.65 30.90 12.20
N ILE A 885 16.57 30.60 11.47
CA ILE A 885 15.43 29.82 11.97
C ILE A 885 15.87 28.39 12.34
N ALA A 886 16.81 27.81 11.59
CA ALA A 886 17.38 26.50 11.87
C ALA A 886 18.38 26.48 13.05
N GLY A 887 18.75 27.64 13.62
CA GLY A 887 19.76 27.75 14.68
C GLY A 887 21.20 27.48 14.19
N LEU A 888 21.47 27.68 12.90
CA LEU A 888 22.78 27.46 12.28
C LEU A 888 23.53 28.80 12.15
N SER A 889 24.80 28.84 12.54
CA SER A 889 25.67 30.02 12.38
C SER A 889 25.85 30.40 10.90
N PRO A 890 26.11 31.68 10.56
CA PRO A 890 26.46 32.09 9.21
C PRO A 890 27.69 31.30 8.75
N SER A 891 27.59 30.63 7.59
CA SER A 891 28.74 30.06 6.92
C SER A 891 29.63 31.22 6.45
N GLY A 892 30.84 31.31 7.01
CA GLY A 892 31.86 32.26 6.57
C GLY A 892 32.53 31.86 5.27
#